data_AF-A0A369LZ45-F1
#
_entry.id   AF-A0A369LZ45-F1
#
_cell.length_a   1.000
_cell.length_b   1.000
_cell.length_c   1.000
_cell.angle_alpha   90.00
_cell.angle_beta   90.00
_cell.angle_gamma   90.00
#
_symmetry.space_group_name_H-M   'P 1'
#
loop_
_entity.id
_entity.type
_entity.pdbx_description
1 polymer ?
#
loop_
_entity_poly.entity_id
_entity_poly.type
_entity_poly.pdbx_seq_one_letter_code
_entity_poly.pdbx_strand_id
1 'polypeptide(L)'
;MKQTSGIDALLEALKQSGVNVDGRFDADAEAPSDGAGRSGGNGGGAKPPHAHMEVPFADRMAAWGKKALIIAAIVIVIIGLCAYWWFHPPINIHSTDTWMFVAVFILLPLFLVFWSRSHSYKAGAGKIEANPGKAKAFKFASYVPVAVAVLGVIGAIMSLSIFPGNAEKYANVLQTDTLDFANDIKEVNYSEIPIIDRDSAVLLGNREMGSIPEFVSQFEISPLYSQINYKGAPVRVSPLGYADLFKWFTNREAGIPAYALVNMTTQDAEIVKLGDSPIHYSQSEPLVRNIDRHVQLSYPFYMFDEKSFEIDEDGHPWWICPVQTRTIGLFGGTTINRVVLCDATTGETQDLAIEDVPQWVDRAFPAELLIEQYNWSGKYKDGWLNSVFGQAGVVQTTPGSDGLLGYNYIAKDDDVWVYTGVTSATADNSIVGFVLVNQRSAESHFYSVPGATEASAMQSAEGQVQNLRYQATFPLLINVSNEPTYFMALKDDAGLVKKFAMINIKQYQYVAIGDTVAECQKSYQALLATNGVSTGDAEALGVLEAQGKIVHIAQAVVEGNSHFYVKLEDGSDIYDFALPGLIEIVGYKEGDPIAFKYVEAEPTNPVEEILAADGASAAATAKEAQATGDAAGNAA
;
A
#
# COMPACT_ATOMS: atom_id res chain seq x y z
N MET A 1 10.18 4.00 4.11
CA MET A 1 10.93 3.71 5.35
C MET A 1 10.04 4.23 6.47
N LYS A 2 9.45 3.35 7.29
CA LYS A 2 8.56 3.77 8.39
C LYS A 2 9.26 4.89 9.16
N GLN A 3 8.57 6.02 9.40
CA GLN A 3 8.94 6.87 10.52
C GLN A 3 8.98 5.94 11.73
N THR A 4 10.18 5.57 12.16
CA THR A 4 10.35 4.92 13.45
C THR A 4 9.76 5.89 14.43
N SER A 5 8.63 5.50 15.03
CA SER A 5 7.90 6.37 15.92
C SER A 5 8.88 6.89 16.98
N GLY A 6 8.73 8.13 17.42
CA GLY A 6 9.55 8.65 18.52
C GLY A 6 9.52 7.76 19.77
N ILE A 7 8.53 6.85 19.85
CA ILE A 7 8.38 5.80 20.86
C ILE A 7 9.50 4.76 20.75
N ASP A 8 9.86 4.28 19.56
CA ASP A 8 10.88 3.24 19.40
C ASP A 8 12.27 3.78 19.74
N ALA A 9 12.58 4.99 19.26
CA ALA A 9 13.82 5.69 19.59
C ALA A 9 13.92 6.03 21.09
N LEU A 10 12.80 6.41 21.73
CA LEU A 10 12.75 6.67 23.17
C LEU A 10 12.85 5.38 24.00
N LEU A 11 12.21 4.29 23.57
CA LEU A 11 12.28 2.98 24.22
C LEU A 11 13.69 2.40 24.14
N GLU A 12 14.36 2.58 23.01
CA GLU A 12 15.75 2.15 22.82
C GLU A 12 16.72 2.99 23.67
N ALA A 13 16.51 4.31 23.74
CA ALA A 13 17.26 5.19 24.64
C ALA A 13 17.03 4.84 26.14
N LEU A 14 15.80 4.47 26.51
CA LEU A 14 15.46 4.03 27.86
C LEU A 14 16.09 2.67 28.21
N LYS A 15 16.10 1.71 27.26
CA LYS A 15 16.79 0.42 27.40
C LYS A 15 18.30 0.59 27.54
N GLN A 16 18.91 1.47 26.75
CA GLN A 16 20.34 1.80 26.87
C GLN A 16 20.68 2.51 28.19
N SER A 17 19.72 3.21 28.80
CA SER A 17 19.88 3.84 30.13
C SER A 17 19.68 2.88 31.32
N GLY A 18 19.43 1.58 31.08
CA GLY A 18 19.28 0.57 32.11
C GLY A 18 17.91 0.55 32.80
N VAL A 19 16.91 1.21 32.23
CA VAL A 19 15.52 1.15 32.71
C VAL A 19 14.88 -0.11 32.13
N ASN A 20 14.49 -1.05 32.99
CA ASN A 20 13.81 -2.27 32.56
C ASN A 20 12.36 -1.94 32.15
N VAL A 21 12.04 -2.13 30.87
CA VAL A 21 10.73 -1.80 30.27
C VAL A 21 9.89 -3.05 30.00
N ASP A 22 10.39 -4.24 30.33
CA ASP A 22 9.64 -5.49 30.13
C ASP A 22 8.78 -5.78 31.35
N GLY A 23 7.47 -5.61 31.19
CA GLY A 23 6.45 -5.88 32.22
C GLY A 23 6.22 -7.37 32.48
N ARG A 24 7.25 -8.10 32.92
CA ARG A 24 7.10 -9.45 33.50
C ARG A 24 7.31 -9.42 35.01
N PHE A 25 6.22 -9.73 35.73
CA PHE A 25 6.25 -10.10 37.14
C PHE A 25 6.78 -11.53 37.26
N ASP A 26 8.09 -11.68 37.49
CA ASP A 26 8.65 -12.95 37.96
C ASP A 26 8.68 -12.90 39.50
N ALA A 27 7.71 -13.60 40.09
CA ALA A 27 7.68 -13.88 41.52
C ALA A 27 8.31 -15.25 41.75
N ASP A 28 9.61 -15.29 42.06
CA ASP A 28 10.24 -16.43 42.72
C ASP A 28 11.57 -15.97 43.36
N ALA A 29 11.55 -15.79 44.68
CA ALA A 29 12.76 -15.70 45.49
C ALA A 29 12.50 -16.32 46.86
N GLU A 30 12.98 -17.56 46.97
CA GLU A 30 13.44 -18.32 48.13
C GLU A 30 13.12 -17.79 49.55
N ALA A 31 12.34 -18.59 50.27
CA ALA A 31 12.24 -18.54 51.73
C ALA A 31 13.43 -19.23 52.39
N PRO A 32 13.97 -18.70 53.51
CA PRO A 32 14.61 -19.51 54.52
C PRO A 32 13.67 -19.74 55.72
N SER A 33 13.60 -20.99 56.12
CA SER A 33 12.99 -21.49 57.34
C SER A 33 13.72 -20.99 58.59
N ASP A 34 12.99 -20.55 59.62
CA ASP A 34 13.26 -20.94 61.01
C ASP A 34 12.18 -20.46 62.00
N GLY A 35 11.87 -21.33 62.98
CA GLY A 35 11.57 -20.90 64.35
C GLY A 35 10.11 -20.71 64.77
N ALA A 36 9.57 -21.71 65.47
CA ALA A 36 8.26 -21.71 66.12
C ALA A 36 8.12 -20.75 67.32
N GLY A 37 6.91 -20.25 67.58
CA GLY A 37 6.54 -19.62 68.86
C GLY A 37 5.16 -18.96 68.90
N ARG A 38 4.18 -19.61 69.54
CA ARG A 38 2.79 -19.17 69.75
C ARG A 38 2.67 -18.05 70.80
N SER A 39 1.89 -17.00 70.51
CA SER A 39 1.03 -16.20 71.43
C SER A 39 0.41 -15.06 70.60
N GLY A 40 -0.90 -15.00 70.30
CA GLY A 40 -1.97 -14.67 71.23
C GLY A 40 -2.30 -13.16 71.17
N GLY A 41 -3.38 -12.76 70.47
CA GLY A 41 -4.01 -11.46 70.70
C GLY A 41 -4.45 -10.63 69.49
N ASN A 42 -5.77 -10.65 69.26
CA ASN A 42 -6.67 -9.53 68.95
C ASN A 42 -6.51 -8.67 67.67
N GLY A 43 -7.65 -8.42 67.03
CA GLY A 43 -7.76 -7.73 65.74
C GLY A 43 -7.64 -6.21 65.78
N GLY A 44 -7.36 -5.66 64.59
CA GLY A 44 -7.39 -4.23 64.29
C GLY A 44 -6.96 -4.00 62.84
N GLY A 45 -7.89 -3.61 61.98
CA GLY A 45 -7.66 -3.44 60.54
C GLY A 45 -6.56 -2.41 60.23
N ALA A 46 -5.51 -2.86 59.56
CA ALA A 46 -4.49 -2.00 58.98
C ALA A 46 -4.89 -1.59 57.57
N LYS A 47 -4.94 -0.26 57.32
CA LYS A 47 -4.99 0.29 55.95
C LYS A 47 -3.79 -0.25 55.16
N PRO A 48 -3.94 -0.56 53.87
CA PRO A 48 -2.81 -1.02 53.07
C PRO A 48 -1.73 0.07 53.01
N PRO A 49 -0.44 -0.30 53.03
CA PRO A 49 0.66 0.64 53.05
C PRO A 49 0.69 1.43 51.73
N HIS A 50 0.76 2.76 51.84
CA HIS A 50 1.08 3.61 50.70
C HIS A 50 2.48 3.25 50.21
N ALA A 51 2.60 2.73 48.98
CA ALA A 51 3.89 2.56 48.34
C ALA A 51 4.54 3.95 48.18
N HIS A 52 5.54 4.23 49.02
CA HIS A 52 6.41 5.39 48.86
C HIS A 52 7.34 5.11 47.69
N MET A 53 6.99 5.62 46.51
CA MET A 53 7.88 5.63 45.36
C MET A 53 8.88 6.78 45.61
N GLU A 54 10.03 6.45 46.21
CA GLU A 54 11.14 7.41 46.34
C GLU A 54 11.69 7.69 44.95
N VAL A 55 11.57 8.93 44.49
CA VAL A 55 12.19 9.40 43.25
C VAL A 55 13.39 10.25 43.68
N PRO A 56 14.62 9.71 43.74
CA PRO A 56 15.77 10.35 44.39
C PRO A 56 16.12 11.75 43.85
N PHE A 57 15.69 12.04 42.62
CA PHE A 57 15.85 13.33 41.97
C PHE A 57 14.88 14.41 42.50
N ALA A 58 13.64 14.04 42.84
CA ALA A 58 12.62 14.98 43.28
C ALA A 58 12.88 15.54 44.69
N ASP A 59 13.48 14.72 45.55
CA ASP A 59 13.92 15.13 46.90
C ASP A 59 15.15 16.05 46.85
N ARG A 60 16.02 15.90 45.84
CA ARG A 60 17.13 16.83 45.58
C ARG A 60 16.64 18.18 45.03
N MET A 61 15.61 18.18 44.17
CA MET A 61 14.98 19.41 43.68
C MET A 61 14.26 20.21 44.78
N ALA A 62 13.74 19.54 45.81
CA ALA A 62 13.10 20.18 46.97
C ALA A 62 14.06 21.13 47.73
N ALA A 63 15.37 20.84 47.70
CA ALA A 63 16.40 21.65 48.35
C ALA A 63 16.93 22.82 47.48
N TRP A 64 16.48 22.96 46.23
CA TRP A 64 17.00 23.96 45.29
C TRP A 64 16.49 25.39 45.59
N GLY A 65 17.45 26.31 45.73
CA GLY A 65 17.18 27.75 45.87
C GLY A 65 16.67 28.38 44.56
N LYS A 66 16.16 29.62 44.63
CA LYS A 66 15.58 30.34 43.48
C LYS A 66 16.50 30.37 42.24
N LYS A 67 17.81 30.56 42.45
CA LYS A 67 18.80 30.57 41.36
C LYS A 67 18.92 29.22 40.65
N ALA A 68 18.94 28.12 41.40
CA ALA A 68 19.02 26.77 40.83
C ALA A 68 17.77 26.40 40.03
N LEU A 69 16.58 26.85 40.46
CA LEU A 69 15.36 26.68 39.67
C LEU A 69 15.35 27.50 38.38
N ILE A 70 15.85 28.74 38.41
CA ILE A 70 15.96 29.56 37.20
C ILE A 70 16.91 28.89 36.21
N ILE A 71 18.07 28.40 36.69
CA ILE A 71 19.03 27.66 35.86
C ILE A 71 18.38 26.40 35.28
N ALA A 72 17.69 25.60 36.11
CA ALA A 72 17.01 24.40 35.65
C ALA A 72 15.92 24.69 34.60
N ALA A 73 15.14 25.76 34.79
CA ALA A 73 14.13 26.19 33.82
C ALA A 73 14.78 26.62 32.49
N ILE A 74 15.88 27.37 32.54
CA ILE A 74 16.64 27.75 31.32
C ILE A 74 17.17 26.50 30.61
N VAL A 75 17.75 25.54 31.35
CA VAL A 75 18.26 24.28 30.79
C VAL A 75 17.13 23.48 30.14
N ILE A 76 15.96 23.37 30.77
CA ILE A 76 14.79 22.69 30.20
C ILE A 76 14.33 23.37 28.92
N VAL A 77 14.28 24.71 28.89
CA VAL A 77 13.90 25.46 27.69
C VAL A 77 14.92 25.23 26.56
N ILE A 78 16.22 25.26 26.85
CA ILE A 78 17.26 24.98 25.85
C ILE A 78 17.14 23.55 25.33
N ILE A 79 16.97 22.56 26.22
CA ILE A 79 16.74 21.16 25.82
C ILE A 79 15.49 21.05 24.94
N GLY A 80 14.40 21.73 25.31
CA GLY A 80 13.17 21.77 24.52
C GLY A 80 13.39 22.39 23.13
N LEU A 81 14.14 23.50 23.02
CA LEU A 81 14.46 24.10 21.73
C LEU A 81 15.35 23.20 20.87
N CYS A 82 16.37 22.56 21.46
CA CYS A 82 17.20 21.59 20.75
C CYS A 82 16.39 20.37 20.30
N ALA A 83 15.51 19.86 21.16
CA ALA A 83 14.62 18.76 20.83
C ALA A 83 13.62 19.15 19.73
N TYR A 84 13.05 20.35 19.78
CA TYR A 84 12.16 20.84 18.74
C TYR A 84 12.91 20.99 17.41
N TRP A 85 14.15 21.46 17.41
CA TRP A 85 14.94 21.53 16.19
C TRP A 85 15.29 20.15 15.62
N TRP A 86 15.53 19.16 16.48
CA TRP A 86 15.90 17.80 16.08
C TRP A 86 14.72 16.98 15.59
N PHE A 87 13.61 16.97 16.35
CA PHE A 87 12.42 16.16 16.08
C PHE A 87 11.34 16.90 15.29
N HIS A 88 11.35 18.24 15.34
CA HIS A 88 10.42 19.13 14.64
C HIS A 88 8.99 18.60 14.62
N PRO A 89 8.38 18.29 15.79
CA PRO A 89 6.98 17.90 15.79
C PRO A 89 6.15 19.07 15.25
N PRO A 90 5.09 18.80 14.50
CA PRO A 90 4.19 19.86 14.08
C PRO A 90 3.62 20.57 15.30
N ILE A 91 3.23 21.83 15.17
CA ILE A 91 2.55 22.62 16.20
C ILE A 91 1.05 22.49 15.91
N ASN A 92 0.51 21.29 16.08
CA ASN A 92 -0.88 21.00 15.75
C ASN A 92 -1.51 20.13 16.84
N ILE A 93 -2.65 20.56 17.38
CA ILE A 93 -3.35 19.80 18.42
C ILE A 93 -3.85 18.43 17.93
N HIS A 94 -3.93 18.23 16.62
CA HIS A 94 -4.31 16.97 16.00
C HIS A 94 -3.13 16.01 15.78
N SER A 95 -1.90 16.42 16.09
CA SER A 95 -0.72 15.54 16.00
C SER A 95 -0.39 14.90 17.33
N THR A 96 -0.25 13.58 17.31
CA THR A 96 0.22 12.80 18.47
C THR A 96 1.62 13.20 18.90
N ASP A 97 2.49 13.58 17.96
CA ASP A 97 3.87 13.99 18.25
C ASP A 97 3.91 15.29 19.02
N THR A 98 3.02 16.24 18.72
CA THR A 98 2.87 17.47 19.49
C THR A 98 2.49 17.17 20.94
N TRP A 99 1.50 16.28 21.15
CA TRP A 99 1.08 15.89 22.49
C TRP A 99 2.19 15.19 23.26
N MET A 100 2.94 14.30 22.62
CA MET A 100 4.09 13.63 23.23
C MET A 100 5.21 14.62 23.57
N PHE A 101 5.53 15.52 22.66
CA PHE A 101 6.53 16.56 22.89
C PHE A 101 6.14 17.47 24.06
N VAL A 102 4.90 17.96 24.07
CA VAL A 102 4.35 18.77 25.17
C VAL A 102 4.33 17.98 26.48
N ALA A 103 3.96 16.69 26.45
CA ALA A 103 3.95 15.84 27.63
C ALA A 103 5.35 15.72 28.25
N VAL A 104 6.37 15.44 27.44
CA VAL A 104 7.75 15.19 27.90
C VAL A 104 8.46 16.48 28.29
N PHE A 105 8.40 17.53 27.47
CA PHE A 105 9.22 18.74 27.68
C PHE A 105 8.51 19.84 28.47
N ILE A 106 7.18 19.77 28.63
CA ILE A 106 6.40 20.80 29.33
C ILE A 106 5.63 20.20 30.52
N LEU A 107 4.72 19.25 30.29
CA LEU A 107 3.79 18.78 31.34
C LEU A 107 4.52 18.00 32.44
N LEU A 108 5.41 17.07 32.09
CA LEU A 108 6.15 16.27 33.05
C LEU A 108 7.09 17.13 33.93
N PRO A 109 7.93 18.04 33.39
CA PRO A 109 8.72 18.95 34.21
C PRO A 109 7.87 19.83 35.12
N LEU A 110 6.76 20.39 34.62
CA LEU A 110 5.84 21.18 35.44
C LEU A 110 5.22 20.36 36.59
N PHE A 111 4.79 19.13 36.29
CA PHE A 111 4.27 18.21 37.29
C PHE A 111 5.31 17.94 38.37
N LEU A 112 6.53 17.55 37.99
CA LEU A 112 7.62 17.23 38.93
C LEU A 112 7.99 18.44 39.80
N VAL A 113 8.04 19.65 39.23
CA VAL A 113 8.34 20.87 39.98
C VAL A 113 7.23 21.20 40.99
N PHE A 114 5.96 21.18 40.57
CA PHE A 114 4.84 21.47 41.46
C PHE A 114 4.68 20.40 42.55
N TRP A 115 4.85 19.13 42.18
CA TRP A 115 4.79 18.01 43.11
C TRP A 115 5.92 18.06 44.15
N SER A 116 7.17 18.25 43.70
CA SER A 116 8.33 18.41 44.58
C SER A 116 8.13 19.58 45.54
N ARG A 117 7.67 20.74 45.06
CA ARG A 117 7.41 21.91 45.91
C ARG A 117 6.29 21.72 46.91
N SER A 118 5.21 21.03 46.54
CA SER A 118 4.17 20.62 47.48
C SER A 118 4.77 19.78 48.61
N HIS A 119 5.64 18.82 48.28
CA HIS A 119 6.31 17.99 49.27
C HIS A 119 7.26 18.80 50.17
N SER A 120 8.07 19.72 49.60
CA SER A 120 8.99 20.56 50.37
C SER A 120 8.25 21.45 51.39
N TYR A 121 7.15 22.11 50.99
CA TYR A 121 6.35 22.94 51.89
C TYR A 121 5.56 22.14 52.93
N LYS A 122 5.29 20.85 52.69
CA LYS A 122 4.63 19.96 53.65
C LYS A 122 5.61 19.42 54.70
N ALA A 123 6.81 19.01 54.27
CA ALA A 123 7.83 18.43 55.13
C ALA A 123 8.73 19.47 55.83
N GLY A 124 8.76 20.72 55.35
CA GLY A 124 9.68 21.75 55.86
C GLY A 124 11.14 21.43 55.51
N ALA A 125 11.39 20.99 54.27
CA ALA A 125 12.70 20.50 53.85
C ALA A 125 13.68 21.64 53.47
N GLY A 126 14.92 21.58 53.99
CA GLY A 126 16.01 22.48 53.61
C GLY A 126 15.82 23.92 54.08
N LYS A 127 15.87 24.89 53.15
CA LYS A 127 15.70 26.35 53.43
C LYS A 127 14.25 26.83 53.32
N ILE A 128 13.29 25.92 53.21
CA ILE A 128 11.87 26.22 52.99
C ILE A 128 11.09 25.88 54.26
N GLU A 129 10.52 26.91 54.91
CA GLU A 129 9.66 26.71 56.08
C GLU A 129 8.37 25.98 55.69
N ALA A 130 7.91 25.10 56.59
CA ALA A 130 6.66 24.38 56.42
C ALA A 130 5.50 25.38 56.29
N ASN A 131 4.77 25.31 55.17
CA ASN A 131 3.63 26.19 54.91
C ASN A 131 2.48 25.38 54.32
N PRO A 132 1.47 25.01 55.14
CA PRO A 132 0.33 24.21 54.71
C PRO A 132 -0.46 24.84 53.54
N GLY A 133 -0.58 26.17 53.52
CA GLY A 133 -1.28 26.89 52.46
C GLY A 133 -0.58 26.77 51.11
N LYS A 134 0.75 26.97 51.08
CA LYS A 134 1.57 26.82 49.87
C LYS A 134 1.68 25.36 49.43
N ALA A 135 1.79 24.42 50.37
CA ALA A 135 1.77 22.99 50.06
C ALA A 135 0.46 22.61 49.34
N LYS A 136 -0.69 23.05 49.86
CA LYS A 136 -2.00 22.81 49.23
C LYS A 136 -2.10 23.47 47.85
N ALA A 137 -1.60 24.70 47.70
CA ALA A 137 -1.60 25.42 46.42
C ALA A 137 -0.75 24.70 45.35
N PHE A 138 0.48 24.28 45.68
CA PHE A 138 1.34 23.54 44.75
C PHE A 138 0.80 22.13 44.44
N LYS A 139 0.15 21.47 45.40
CA LYS A 139 -0.57 20.22 45.14
C LYS A 139 -1.70 20.42 44.12
N PHE A 140 -2.45 21.51 44.24
CA PHE A 140 -3.49 21.83 43.26
C PHE A 140 -2.88 22.16 41.89
N ALA A 141 -1.80 22.94 41.86
CA ALA A 141 -1.07 23.25 40.63
C ALA A 141 -0.52 22.00 39.92
N SER A 142 -0.08 20.97 40.66
CA SER A 142 0.37 19.70 40.05
C SER A 142 -0.75 18.94 39.34
N TYR A 143 -2.03 19.20 39.64
CA TYR A 143 -3.14 18.59 38.90
C TYR A 143 -3.38 19.26 37.54
N VAL A 144 -2.86 20.48 37.30
CA VAL A 144 -3.07 21.18 36.01
C VAL A 144 -2.41 20.42 34.85
N PRO A 145 -1.11 20.05 34.90
CA PRO A 145 -0.52 19.24 33.83
C PRO A 145 -1.21 17.88 33.64
N VAL A 146 -1.66 17.26 34.73
CA VAL A 146 -2.41 16.00 34.69
C VAL A 146 -3.75 16.19 33.98
N ALA A 147 -4.49 17.26 34.28
CA ALA A 147 -5.74 17.57 33.62
C ALA A 147 -5.55 17.78 32.12
N VAL A 148 -4.48 18.47 31.70
CA VAL A 148 -4.15 18.66 30.28
C VAL A 148 -3.85 17.32 29.59
N ALA A 149 -3.06 16.45 30.23
CA ALA A 149 -2.81 15.11 29.70
C ALA A 149 -4.11 14.28 29.57
N VAL A 150 -5.00 14.37 30.57
CA VAL A 150 -6.32 13.73 30.53
C VAL A 150 -7.18 14.26 29.39
N LEU A 151 -7.12 15.57 29.06
CA LEU A 151 -7.81 16.12 27.90
C LEU A 151 -7.32 15.50 26.59
N GLY A 152 -6.01 15.29 26.43
CA GLY A 152 -5.45 14.58 25.27
C GLY A 152 -5.98 13.14 25.17
N VAL A 153 -6.04 12.42 26.29
CA VAL A 153 -6.60 11.06 26.35
C VAL A 153 -8.10 11.05 26.02
N ILE A 154 -8.88 12.01 26.52
CA ILE A 154 -10.29 12.17 26.16
C ILE A 154 -10.42 12.42 24.66
N GLY A 155 -9.57 13.28 24.09
CA GLY A 155 -9.51 13.51 22.64
C GLY A 155 -9.24 12.24 21.84
N ALA A 156 -8.34 11.36 22.33
CA ALA A 156 -8.09 10.05 21.73
C ALA A 156 -9.31 9.14 21.81
N ILE A 157 -9.97 9.05 22.97
CA ILE A 157 -11.19 8.25 23.14
C ILE A 157 -12.31 8.76 22.21
N MET A 158 -12.46 10.07 22.09
CA MET A 158 -13.43 10.71 21.19
C MET A 158 -13.09 10.53 19.70
N SER A 159 -11.88 10.06 19.38
CA SER A 159 -11.47 9.74 18.01
C SER A 159 -11.71 8.27 17.67
N LEU A 160 -12.00 7.41 18.65
CA LEU A 160 -12.21 5.98 18.41
C LEU A 160 -13.50 5.73 17.62
N SER A 161 -13.50 4.71 16.77
CA SER A 161 -14.67 4.32 15.96
C SER A 161 -15.86 3.84 16.79
N ILE A 162 -15.65 3.37 18.03
CA ILE A 162 -16.71 2.98 18.98
C ILE A 162 -17.50 4.19 19.51
N PHE A 163 -16.91 5.39 19.47
CA PHE A 163 -17.60 6.58 19.95
C PHE A 163 -18.82 6.87 19.05
N PRO A 164 -19.99 7.23 19.61
CA PRO A 164 -21.22 7.38 18.83
C PRO A 164 -21.06 8.28 17.60
N GLY A 165 -21.42 7.76 16.43
CA GLY A 165 -21.34 8.44 15.14
C GLY A 165 -19.96 8.40 14.45
N ASN A 166 -18.89 7.96 15.12
CA ASN A 166 -17.57 7.94 14.49
C ASN A 166 -17.42 6.84 13.44
N ALA A 167 -17.99 5.64 13.65
CA ALA A 167 -17.93 4.58 12.64
C ALA A 167 -18.50 5.02 11.28
N GLU A 168 -19.63 5.73 11.29
CA GLU A 168 -20.20 6.31 10.07
C GLU A 168 -19.29 7.35 9.44
N LYS A 169 -18.67 8.24 10.24
CA LYS A 169 -17.70 9.21 9.72
C LYS A 169 -16.49 8.53 9.10
N TYR A 170 -15.94 7.52 9.77
CA TYR A 170 -14.82 6.73 9.25
C TYR A 170 -15.20 6.03 7.94
N ALA A 171 -16.43 5.53 7.83
CA ALA A 171 -16.90 4.89 6.61
C ALA A 171 -17.01 5.86 5.41
N ASN A 172 -17.18 7.16 5.68
CA ASN A 172 -17.38 8.20 4.68
C ASN A 172 -16.10 8.98 4.34
N VAL A 173 -14.93 8.62 4.89
CA VAL A 173 -13.66 9.33 4.59
C VAL A 173 -13.29 9.17 3.12
N LEU A 174 -13.44 7.96 2.57
CA LEU A 174 -13.24 7.65 1.16
C LEU A 174 -14.55 7.12 0.58
N GLN A 175 -15.13 7.89 -0.33
CA GLN A 175 -16.31 7.47 -1.09
C GLN A 175 -15.85 6.66 -2.29
N THR A 176 -16.48 5.50 -2.49
CA THR A 176 -16.11 4.58 -3.58
C THR A 176 -17.32 4.32 -4.43
N ASP A 177 -17.17 4.55 -5.73
CA ASP A 177 -18.19 4.26 -6.73
C ASP A 177 -18.05 2.83 -7.24
N THR A 178 -19.17 2.17 -7.50
CA THR A 178 -19.16 0.83 -8.11
C THR A 178 -19.26 0.98 -9.63
N LEU A 179 -18.23 0.53 -10.34
CA LEU A 179 -18.16 0.56 -11.80
C LEU A 179 -18.12 -0.85 -12.39
N ASP A 180 -18.39 -0.94 -13.69
CA ASP A 180 -18.29 -2.20 -14.44
C ASP A 180 -16.89 -2.34 -15.04
N PHE A 181 -16.27 -3.50 -14.84
CA PHE A 181 -14.87 -3.75 -15.22
C PHE A 181 -14.65 -3.63 -16.72
N ALA A 182 -15.49 -4.28 -17.53
CA ALA A 182 -15.29 -4.33 -18.98
C ALA A 182 -15.51 -2.97 -19.65
N ASN A 183 -16.34 -2.11 -19.04
CA ASN A 183 -16.61 -0.78 -19.56
C ASN A 183 -15.53 0.25 -19.18
N ASP A 184 -14.98 0.19 -17.96
CA ASP A 184 -14.00 1.19 -17.49
C ASP A 184 -12.54 0.77 -17.75
N ILE A 185 -12.22 -0.51 -17.52
CA ILE A 185 -10.88 -1.06 -17.78
C ILE A 185 -10.82 -1.56 -19.21
N LYS A 186 -10.38 -0.67 -20.09
CA LYS A 186 -10.09 -1.02 -21.49
C LYS A 186 -9.07 -2.15 -21.56
N GLU A 187 -9.15 -2.92 -22.64
CA GLU A 187 -8.10 -3.90 -22.96
C GLU A 187 -6.74 -3.21 -22.97
N VAL A 188 -5.80 -3.85 -22.27
CA VAL A 188 -4.57 -3.18 -21.87
C VAL A 188 -3.61 -3.08 -23.06
N ASN A 189 -3.03 -1.90 -23.25
CA ASN A 189 -1.86 -1.77 -24.10
C ASN A 189 -0.66 -2.39 -23.38
N TYR A 190 -0.23 -3.57 -23.82
CA TYR A 190 0.80 -4.36 -23.14
C TYR A 190 2.17 -3.65 -23.05
N SER A 191 2.44 -2.64 -23.90
CA SER A 191 3.66 -1.83 -23.79
C SER A 191 3.65 -0.86 -22.60
N GLU A 192 2.51 -0.66 -21.97
CA GLU A 192 2.29 0.23 -20.82
C GLU A 192 2.18 -0.54 -19.50
N ILE A 193 2.22 -1.89 -19.54
CA ILE A 193 2.15 -2.71 -18.33
C ILE A 193 3.50 -2.65 -17.59
N PRO A 194 3.52 -2.27 -16.30
CA PRO A 194 4.72 -2.39 -15.49
C PRO A 194 5.05 -3.88 -15.27
N ILE A 195 6.19 -4.33 -15.78
CA ILE A 195 6.63 -5.73 -15.75
C ILE A 195 7.64 -6.05 -14.65
N ILE A 196 8.09 -5.03 -13.91
CA ILE A 196 9.01 -5.18 -12.77
C ILE A 196 8.37 -4.64 -11.50
N ASP A 197 8.75 -5.18 -10.35
CA ASP A 197 8.36 -4.64 -9.05
C ASP A 197 9.39 -3.62 -8.54
N ARG A 198 9.13 -3.05 -7.35
CA ARG A 198 10.03 -2.08 -6.71
C ARG A 198 11.44 -2.66 -6.52
N ASP A 199 11.54 -3.90 -6.09
CA ASP A 199 12.82 -4.51 -5.72
C ASP A 199 13.67 -4.79 -6.96
N SER A 200 13.05 -5.24 -8.06
CA SER A 200 13.70 -5.32 -9.37
C SER A 200 14.16 -3.94 -9.86
N ALA A 201 13.36 -2.89 -9.68
CA ALA A 201 13.78 -1.52 -10.04
C ALA A 201 14.99 -1.06 -9.22
N VAL A 202 15.02 -1.35 -7.91
CA VAL A 202 16.17 -1.07 -7.04
C VAL A 202 17.44 -1.79 -7.53
N LEU A 203 17.33 -3.05 -7.94
CA LEU A 203 18.46 -3.82 -8.48
C LEU A 203 18.98 -3.23 -9.79
N LEU A 204 18.08 -2.87 -10.71
CA LEU A 204 18.44 -2.28 -11.99
C LEU A 204 19.12 -0.92 -11.81
N GLY A 205 18.55 -0.04 -10.97
CA GLY A 205 19.14 1.26 -10.66
C GLY A 205 20.51 1.15 -9.98
N ASN A 206 20.67 0.21 -9.03
CA ASN A 206 21.97 -0.03 -8.37
C ASN A 206 23.02 -0.57 -9.36
N ARG A 207 22.62 -1.42 -10.31
CA ARG A 207 23.52 -1.92 -11.36
C ARG A 207 23.99 -0.78 -12.27
N GLU A 208 23.07 0.11 -12.65
CA GLU A 208 23.42 1.27 -13.47
C GLU A 208 24.30 2.26 -12.71
N MET A 209 23.98 2.55 -11.44
CA MET A 209 24.85 3.34 -10.56
C MET A 209 26.27 2.76 -10.46
N GLY A 210 26.38 1.44 -10.35
CA GLY A 210 27.65 0.71 -10.32
C GLY A 210 28.50 0.87 -11.60
N SER A 211 27.88 1.22 -12.73
CA SER A 211 28.55 1.44 -14.01
C SER A 211 29.25 2.81 -14.09
N ILE A 212 28.95 3.73 -13.17
CA ILE A 212 29.36 5.14 -13.17
C ILE A 212 30.37 5.39 -12.03
N PRO A 213 31.70 5.28 -12.27
CA PRO A 213 32.71 5.28 -11.19
C PRO A 213 32.74 6.57 -10.36
N GLU A 214 32.34 7.71 -10.93
CA GLU A 214 32.30 8.99 -10.22
C GLU A 214 31.27 9.04 -9.09
N PHE A 215 30.22 8.20 -9.11
CA PHE A 215 29.12 8.25 -8.14
C PHE A 215 29.19 7.18 -7.06
N VAL A 216 29.65 5.96 -7.39
CA VAL A 216 29.63 4.76 -6.52
C VAL A 216 30.24 4.95 -5.12
N SER A 217 31.22 5.85 -4.98
CA SER A 217 31.90 6.09 -3.69
C SER A 217 31.41 7.33 -2.94
N GLN A 218 30.52 8.11 -3.53
CA GLN A 218 30.09 9.41 -3.02
C GLN A 218 28.59 9.40 -2.67
N PHE A 219 27.80 8.67 -3.45
CA PHE A 219 26.35 8.68 -3.36
C PHE A 219 25.77 7.25 -3.34
N GLU A 220 24.58 7.13 -2.77
CA GLU A 220 23.76 5.92 -2.76
C GLU A 220 22.36 6.27 -3.27
N ILE A 221 21.66 5.32 -3.91
CA ILE A 221 20.28 5.56 -4.33
C ILE A 221 19.36 5.43 -3.12
N SER A 222 18.46 6.41 -2.93
CA SER A 222 17.44 6.33 -1.90
C SER A 222 16.54 5.10 -2.10
N PRO A 223 16.07 4.43 -1.04
CA PRO A 223 15.12 3.35 -1.17
C PRO A 223 13.70 3.81 -1.56
N LEU A 224 13.43 5.11 -1.78
CA LEU A 224 12.06 5.56 -2.06
C LEU A 224 11.45 4.92 -3.33
N TYR A 225 12.11 5.04 -4.48
CA TYR A 225 11.63 4.51 -5.77
C TYR A 225 10.12 4.73 -5.99
N SER A 226 9.73 6.01 -5.93
CA SER A 226 8.36 6.48 -6.15
C SER A 226 7.93 6.15 -7.58
N GLN A 227 6.75 5.55 -7.73
CA GLN A 227 6.19 5.26 -9.04
C GLN A 227 5.38 6.47 -9.51
N ILE A 228 5.73 6.96 -10.70
CA ILE A 228 5.12 8.09 -11.38
C ILE A 228 4.82 7.70 -12.82
N ASN A 229 3.99 8.47 -13.49
CA ASN A 229 3.84 8.43 -14.92
C ASN A 229 4.60 9.60 -15.54
N TYR A 230 5.61 9.30 -16.36
CA TYR A 230 6.47 10.30 -16.97
C TYR A 230 6.46 10.11 -18.48
N LYS A 231 5.97 11.12 -19.21
CA LYS A 231 5.86 11.10 -20.68
C LYS A 231 5.08 9.89 -21.21
N GLY A 232 4.00 9.52 -20.51
CA GLY A 232 3.12 8.39 -20.86
C GLY A 232 3.71 7.00 -20.62
N ALA A 233 4.79 6.90 -19.85
CA ALA A 233 5.36 5.63 -19.42
C ALA A 233 5.40 5.55 -17.89
N PRO A 234 5.02 4.40 -17.29
CA PRO A 234 5.19 4.19 -15.87
C PRO A 234 6.69 4.04 -15.56
N VAL A 235 7.21 4.94 -14.74
CA VAL A 235 8.61 4.93 -14.30
C VAL A 235 8.70 4.95 -12.79
N ARG A 236 9.80 4.46 -12.25
CA ARG A 236 10.17 4.69 -10.85
C ARG A 236 11.34 5.64 -10.78
N VAL A 237 11.20 6.65 -9.94
CA VAL A 237 12.21 7.67 -9.73
C VAL A 237 12.69 7.63 -8.29
N SER A 238 14.00 7.77 -8.10
CA SER A 238 14.58 7.85 -6.76
C SER A 238 15.75 8.83 -6.74
N PRO A 239 15.80 9.75 -5.77
CA PRO A 239 16.92 10.65 -5.64
C PRO A 239 18.16 9.87 -5.18
N LEU A 240 19.33 10.33 -5.60
CA LEU A 240 20.55 9.95 -4.90
C LEU A 240 20.60 10.63 -3.53
N GLY A 241 21.39 10.06 -2.65
CA GLY A 241 21.70 10.56 -1.32
C GLY A 241 23.19 10.48 -1.06
N TYR A 242 23.69 11.26 -0.11
CA TYR A 242 25.07 11.11 0.33
C TYR A 242 25.23 9.77 1.05
N ALA A 243 26.30 9.03 0.72
CA ALA A 243 26.55 7.71 1.31
C ALA A 243 26.84 7.79 2.82
N ASP A 244 27.49 8.87 3.28
CA ASP A 244 27.75 9.11 4.69
C ASP A 244 27.95 10.61 4.99
N LEU A 245 28.12 10.94 6.28
CA LEU A 245 28.31 12.32 6.74
C LEU A 245 29.59 12.98 6.20
N PHE A 246 30.67 12.22 5.99
CA PHE A 246 31.89 12.76 5.38
C PHE A 246 31.67 13.08 3.91
N LYS A 247 30.98 12.20 3.17
CA LYS A 247 30.58 12.45 1.77
C LYS A 247 29.64 13.63 1.65
N TRP A 248 28.69 13.77 2.56
CA TRP A 248 27.89 14.99 2.67
C TRP A 248 28.79 16.21 2.86
N PHE A 249 29.69 16.21 3.83
CA PHE A 249 30.54 17.37 4.12
C PHE A 249 31.39 17.80 2.92
N THR A 250 31.94 16.86 2.15
CA THR A 250 32.75 17.14 0.96
C THR A 250 31.92 17.59 -0.24
N ASN A 251 30.66 17.17 -0.34
CA ASN A 251 29.82 17.42 -1.52
C ASN A 251 28.69 18.44 -1.29
N ARG A 252 28.43 18.91 -0.06
CA ARG A 252 27.29 19.79 0.29
C ARG A 252 27.19 21.10 -0.53
N GLU A 253 28.32 21.60 -1.03
CA GLU A 253 28.36 22.80 -1.89
C GLU A 253 27.99 22.47 -3.33
N ALA A 254 28.46 21.33 -3.84
CA ALA A 254 28.13 20.83 -5.18
C ALA A 254 26.74 20.19 -5.25
N GLY A 255 26.20 19.72 -4.13
CA GLY A 255 24.92 19.01 -4.06
C GLY A 255 25.00 17.59 -4.63
N ILE A 256 23.82 17.02 -4.81
CA ILE A 256 23.62 15.67 -5.36
C ILE A 256 23.36 15.80 -6.87
N PRO A 257 24.23 15.25 -7.72
CA PRO A 257 24.29 15.64 -9.13
C PRO A 257 23.30 14.89 -10.05
N ALA A 258 22.56 13.91 -9.54
CA ALA A 258 21.73 13.03 -10.35
C ALA A 258 20.62 12.35 -9.54
N TYR A 259 19.69 11.70 -10.24
CA TYR A 259 18.69 10.79 -9.70
C TYR A 259 18.60 9.52 -10.57
N ALA A 260 18.07 8.45 -10.00
CA ALA A 260 17.81 7.21 -10.72
C ALA A 260 16.40 7.24 -11.34
N LEU A 261 16.29 6.81 -12.59
CA LEU A 261 15.04 6.64 -13.32
C LEU A 261 15.02 5.23 -13.89
N VAL A 262 13.97 4.47 -13.59
CA VAL A 262 13.80 3.10 -14.09
C VAL A 262 12.47 2.99 -14.79
N ASN A 263 12.49 2.60 -16.05
CA ASN A 263 11.28 2.34 -16.81
C ASN A 263 10.70 0.97 -16.42
N MET A 264 9.43 0.97 -16.00
CA MET A 264 8.78 -0.21 -15.46
C MET A 264 8.34 -1.20 -16.54
N THR A 265 8.27 -0.78 -17.81
CA THR A 265 7.85 -1.61 -18.94
C THR A 265 9.04 -2.15 -19.73
N THR A 266 10.09 -1.35 -19.95
CA THR A 266 11.28 -1.77 -20.71
C THR A 266 12.40 -2.34 -19.85
N GLN A 267 12.36 -2.12 -18.53
CA GLN A 267 13.45 -2.45 -17.58
C GLN A 267 14.73 -1.61 -17.77
N ASP A 268 14.67 -0.56 -18.60
CA ASP A 268 15.80 0.35 -18.75
C ASP A 268 15.98 1.17 -17.48
N ALA A 269 17.22 1.23 -16.99
CA ALA A 269 17.60 2.07 -15.86
C ALA A 269 18.60 3.12 -16.33
N GLU A 270 18.41 4.35 -15.88
CA GLU A 270 19.25 5.49 -16.18
C GLU A 270 19.57 6.26 -14.90
N ILE A 271 20.80 6.78 -14.79
CA ILE A 271 21.16 7.78 -13.79
C ILE A 271 21.20 9.14 -14.48
N VAL A 272 20.10 9.88 -14.35
CA VAL A 272 19.89 11.15 -15.03
C VAL A 272 20.69 12.25 -14.33
N LYS A 273 21.64 12.85 -15.05
CA LYS A 273 22.51 13.92 -14.53
C LYS A 273 21.79 15.27 -14.61
N LEU A 274 21.81 16.02 -13.51
CA LEU A 274 21.11 17.30 -13.34
C LEU A 274 21.92 18.53 -13.80
N GLY A 275 23.16 18.33 -14.25
CA GLY A 275 24.02 19.43 -14.71
C GLY A 275 24.21 20.51 -13.65
N ASP A 276 23.79 21.74 -13.97
CA ASP A 276 23.93 22.94 -13.12
C ASP A 276 22.82 23.07 -12.05
N SER A 277 21.88 22.10 -11.96
CA SER A 277 20.73 22.13 -11.05
C SER A 277 20.73 20.96 -10.05
N PRO A 278 21.80 20.74 -9.27
CA PRO A 278 21.92 19.60 -8.36
C PRO A 278 20.91 19.65 -7.21
N ILE A 279 20.51 18.49 -6.71
CA ILE A 279 19.63 18.38 -5.54
C ILE A 279 20.40 18.81 -4.29
N HIS A 280 19.88 19.81 -3.58
CA HIS A 280 20.41 20.29 -2.31
C HIS A 280 19.55 19.90 -1.12
N TYR A 281 18.25 19.71 -1.32
CA TYR A 281 17.30 19.34 -0.28
C TYR A 281 16.99 17.85 -0.43
N SER A 282 17.41 17.05 0.53
CA SER A 282 17.26 15.59 0.48
C SER A 282 17.09 14.99 1.86
N GLN A 283 16.68 13.72 1.94
CA GLN A 283 16.60 12.99 3.20
C GLN A 283 17.98 12.72 3.81
N SER A 284 19.02 12.65 2.96
CA SER A 284 20.41 12.42 3.38
C SER A 284 21.10 13.66 3.95
N GLU A 285 20.51 14.85 3.81
CA GLU A 285 21.01 16.06 4.45
C GLU A 285 20.81 15.99 5.98
N PRO A 286 21.84 16.23 6.80
CA PRO A 286 21.73 16.12 8.26
C PRO A 286 21.16 17.37 8.93
N LEU A 287 21.26 18.55 8.30
CA LEU A 287 20.97 19.86 8.91
C LEU A 287 19.77 20.57 8.24
N VAL A 288 19.87 21.87 7.98
CA VAL A 288 18.72 22.71 7.56
C VAL A 288 18.11 22.28 6.23
N ARG A 289 18.92 21.72 5.32
CA ARG A 289 18.46 21.22 4.01
C ARG A 289 17.87 19.80 4.06
N ASN A 290 17.79 19.21 5.25
CA ASN A 290 17.01 17.98 5.41
C ASN A 290 15.57 18.29 5.02
N ILE A 291 15.03 17.58 4.02
CA ILE A 291 13.72 17.93 3.48
C ILE A 291 12.60 17.85 4.54
N ASP A 292 12.62 16.87 5.46
CA ASP A 292 11.61 16.79 6.55
C ASP A 292 11.66 18.03 7.44
N ARG A 293 12.88 18.40 7.87
CA ARG A 293 13.08 19.58 8.72
C ARG A 293 12.74 20.87 8.00
N HIS A 294 13.16 21.00 6.74
CA HIS A 294 12.98 22.21 5.95
C HIS A 294 11.50 22.55 5.77
N VAL A 295 10.69 21.58 5.31
CA VAL A 295 9.25 21.80 5.11
C VAL A 295 8.54 21.98 6.44
N GLN A 296 8.91 21.21 7.48
CA GLN A 296 8.26 21.31 8.77
C GLN A 296 8.54 22.63 9.50
N LEU A 297 9.75 23.19 9.37
CA LEU A 297 10.08 24.51 9.93
C LEU A 297 9.51 25.66 9.08
N SER A 298 9.32 25.45 7.77
CA SER A 298 8.66 26.42 6.89
C SER A 298 7.14 26.47 7.12
N TYR A 299 6.54 25.32 7.45
CA TYR A 299 5.12 25.16 7.77
C TYR A 299 4.92 24.53 9.15
N PRO A 300 5.21 25.25 10.26
CA PRO A 300 5.20 24.66 11.60
C PRO A 300 3.87 24.06 12.06
N PHE A 301 2.75 24.48 11.49
CA PHE A 301 1.41 24.03 11.89
C PHE A 301 0.89 22.84 11.07
N TYR A 302 1.60 22.48 9.99
CA TYR A 302 1.21 21.38 9.09
C TYR A 302 1.72 20.06 9.61
N MET A 303 0.90 19.02 9.43
CA MET A 303 1.25 17.63 9.73
C MET A 303 1.54 16.95 8.41
N PHE A 304 2.81 16.71 8.09
CA PHE A 304 3.19 16.08 6.83
C PHE A 304 3.01 14.55 6.89
N ASP A 305 2.53 13.97 5.79
CA ASP A 305 2.47 12.53 5.58
C ASP A 305 3.76 11.99 4.92
N GLU A 306 3.75 10.73 4.50
CA GLU A 306 4.79 10.16 3.65
C GLU A 306 4.93 10.96 2.35
N LYS A 307 6.08 11.62 2.21
CA LYS A 307 6.48 12.34 1.00
C LYS A 307 6.97 11.41 -0.10
N SER A 308 6.83 11.85 -1.35
CA SER A 308 7.43 11.23 -2.52
C SER A 308 8.48 12.14 -3.16
N PHE A 309 9.39 11.52 -3.91
CA PHE A 309 10.28 12.24 -4.82
C PHE A 309 9.79 12.01 -6.24
N GLU A 310 9.54 13.08 -6.97
CA GLU A 310 8.98 13.05 -8.31
C GLU A 310 9.76 14.01 -9.22
N ILE A 311 9.55 13.86 -10.52
CA ILE A 311 10.09 14.79 -11.52
C ILE A 311 8.92 15.34 -12.32
N ASP A 312 9.01 16.61 -12.71
CA ASP A 312 8.06 17.17 -13.67
C ASP A 312 8.38 16.72 -15.10
N GLU A 313 7.57 17.19 -16.06
CA GLU A 313 7.71 16.87 -17.49
C GLU A 313 9.07 17.26 -18.10
N ASP A 314 9.73 18.27 -17.52
CA ASP A 314 11.05 18.74 -17.93
C ASP A 314 12.18 17.92 -17.27
N GLY A 315 11.85 17.03 -16.34
CA GLY A 315 12.79 16.22 -15.57
C GLY A 315 13.35 16.95 -14.33
N HIS A 316 12.75 18.07 -13.92
CA HIS A 316 13.20 18.81 -12.74
C HIS A 316 12.71 18.13 -11.46
N PRO A 317 13.58 17.96 -10.44
CA PRO A 317 13.26 17.16 -9.26
C PRO A 317 12.46 17.93 -8.19
N TRP A 318 11.39 17.30 -7.70
CA TRP A 318 10.50 17.83 -6.69
C TRP A 318 10.28 16.85 -5.53
N TRP A 319 10.07 17.41 -4.34
CA TRP A 319 9.49 16.68 -3.20
C TRP A 319 8.02 17.02 -3.09
N ILE A 320 7.18 15.99 -3.10
CA ILE A 320 5.74 16.13 -2.88
C ILE A 320 5.49 15.82 -1.40
N CYS A 321 5.00 16.79 -0.64
CA CYS A 321 4.80 16.67 0.80
C CYS A 321 3.31 16.83 1.13
N PRO A 322 2.55 15.72 1.18
CA PRO A 322 1.14 15.76 1.52
C PRO A 322 0.90 16.26 2.95
N VAL A 323 -0.16 17.05 3.14
CA VAL A 323 -0.52 17.62 4.45
C VAL A 323 -1.76 16.92 5.00
N GLN A 324 -1.55 16.14 6.05
CA GLN A 324 -2.60 15.43 6.77
C GLN A 324 -3.55 16.40 7.47
N THR A 325 -4.83 16.04 7.41
CA THR A 325 -5.92 16.64 8.17
C THR A 325 -6.67 15.53 8.92
N ARG A 326 -7.09 15.80 10.16
CA ARG A 326 -7.91 14.87 10.96
C ARG A 326 -9.36 15.31 10.90
N THR A 327 -10.24 14.44 10.41
CA THR A 327 -11.67 14.75 10.24
C THR A 327 -12.54 14.22 11.38
N ILE A 328 -12.00 13.35 12.24
CA ILE A 328 -12.76 12.67 13.30
C ILE A 328 -12.08 12.83 14.66
N GLY A 329 -12.73 13.55 15.57
CA GLY A 329 -12.19 13.78 16.90
C GLY A 329 -10.90 14.59 16.86
N LEU A 330 -9.95 14.24 17.74
CA LEU A 330 -8.66 14.90 17.81
C LEU A 330 -7.61 14.23 16.91
N PHE A 331 -7.67 12.91 16.71
CA PHE A 331 -6.60 12.15 16.03
C PHE A 331 -7.09 11.26 14.88
N GLY A 332 -8.40 11.14 14.67
CA GLY A 332 -9.00 10.18 13.74
C GLY A 332 -9.33 10.75 12.35
N GLY A 333 -9.66 9.84 11.43
CA GLY A 333 -10.11 10.18 10.07
C GLY A 333 -9.07 10.96 9.29
N THR A 334 -7.84 10.43 9.20
CA THR A 334 -6.77 11.03 8.41
C THR A 334 -7.18 11.15 6.95
N THR A 335 -6.95 12.32 6.36
CA THR A 335 -7.06 12.56 4.92
C THR A 335 -6.11 13.68 4.52
N ILE A 336 -6.01 13.99 3.23
CA ILE A 336 -5.15 15.04 2.71
C ILE A 336 -6.02 16.05 1.96
N ASN A 337 -5.85 17.33 2.31
CA ASN A 337 -6.55 18.44 1.67
C ASN A 337 -5.59 19.39 0.96
N ARG A 338 -4.29 19.24 1.19
CA ARG A 338 -3.25 20.13 0.65
C ARG A 338 -1.96 19.35 0.41
N VAL A 339 -1.16 19.84 -0.52
CA VAL A 339 0.19 19.34 -0.79
C VAL A 339 1.14 20.53 -0.81
N VAL A 340 2.27 20.39 -0.14
CA VAL A 340 3.40 21.31 -0.30
C VAL A 340 4.38 20.70 -1.29
N LEU A 341 4.57 21.37 -2.43
CA LEU A 341 5.66 21.06 -3.35
C LEU A 341 6.92 21.75 -2.86
N CYS A 342 8.04 21.05 -2.84
CA CYS A 342 9.35 21.63 -2.54
C CYS A 342 10.32 21.31 -3.66
N ASP A 343 10.86 22.34 -4.30
CA ASP A 343 11.92 22.21 -5.29
C ASP A 343 13.15 21.58 -4.62
N ALA A 344 13.63 20.44 -5.14
CA ALA A 344 14.72 19.70 -4.50
C ALA A 344 16.09 20.39 -4.66
N THR A 345 16.22 21.29 -5.64
CA THR A 345 17.42 22.05 -5.97
C THR A 345 17.47 23.36 -5.17
N THR A 346 16.39 24.14 -5.15
CA THR A 346 16.35 25.47 -4.53
C THR A 346 15.81 25.48 -3.10
N GLY A 347 14.93 24.52 -2.78
CA GLY A 347 14.18 24.48 -1.53
C GLY A 347 13.02 25.47 -1.47
N GLU A 348 12.69 26.13 -2.57
CA GLU A 348 11.47 26.92 -2.66
C GLU A 348 10.25 26.01 -2.52
N THR A 349 9.25 26.48 -1.79
CA THR A 349 8.04 25.70 -1.50
C THR A 349 6.79 26.37 -2.04
N GLN A 350 5.84 25.57 -2.48
CA GLN A 350 4.53 26.01 -2.96
C GLN A 350 3.45 25.20 -2.25
N ASP A 351 2.51 25.88 -1.59
CA ASP A 351 1.40 25.26 -0.88
C ASP A 351 0.14 25.28 -1.74
N LEU A 352 -0.34 24.10 -2.15
CA LEU A 352 -1.46 23.90 -3.06
C LEU A 352 -2.61 23.16 -2.37
N ALA A 353 -3.85 23.56 -2.67
CA ALA A 353 -5.01 22.72 -2.38
C ALA A 353 -5.01 21.50 -3.33
N ILE A 354 -5.66 20.39 -2.97
CA ILE A 354 -5.69 19.19 -3.83
C ILE A 354 -6.22 19.51 -5.24
N GLU A 355 -7.26 20.35 -5.34
CA GLU A 355 -7.81 20.76 -6.63
C GLU A 355 -6.84 21.57 -7.53
N ASP A 356 -5.82 22.18 -6.94
CA ASP A 356 -4.83 23.02 -7.63
C ASP A 356 -3.51 22.26 -7.90
N VAL A 357 -3.41 21.00 -7.48
CA VAL A 357 -2.21 20.17 -7.71
C VAL A 357 -2.04 19.92 -9.21
N PRO A 358 -0.87 20.22 -9.79
CA PRO A 358 -0.63 20.05 -11.22
C PRO A 358 -0.66 18.57 -11.62
N GLN A 359 -1.01 18.31 -12.88
CA GLN A 359 -1.26 16.95 -13.39
C GLN A 359 -0.04 16.02 -13.31
N TRP A 360 1.18 16.54 -13.43
CA TRP A 360 2.41 15.73 -13.34
C TRP A 360 2.68 15.18 -11.92
N VAL A 361 1.97 15.66 -10.89
CA VAL A 361 2.14 15.19 -9.51
C VAL A 361 1.27 13.97 -9.28
N ASP A 362 1.87 12.79 -9.21
CA ASP A 362 1.12 11.54 -9.10
C ASP A 362 0.72 11.20 -7.68
N ARG A 363 1.58 11.48 -6.69
CA ARG A 363 1.44 10.93 -5.33
C ARG A 363 1.09 12.00 -4.29
N ALA A 364 -0.02 12.71 -4.53
CA ALA A 364 -0.60 13.61 -3.54
C ALA A 364 -1.16 12.87 -2.31
N PHE A 365 -1.66 11.64 -2.50
CA PHE A 365 -2.16 10.74 -1.49
C PHE A 365 -1.27 9.48 -1.43
N PRO A 366 -0.61 9.20 -0.29
CA PRO A 366 0.16 7.97 -0.13
C PRO A 366 -0.73 6.73 -0.23
N ALA A 367 -0.24 5.69 -0.90
CA ALA A 367 -0.98 4.44 -1.10
C ALA A 367 -1.44 3.79 0.22
N GLU A 368 -0.61 3.80 1.26
CA GLU A 368 -0.97 3.24 2.57
C GLU A 368 -2.15 3.97 3.21
N LEU A 369 -2.24 5.29 3.05
CA LEU A 369 -3.37 6.08 3.54
C LEU A 369 -4.64 5.73 2.78
N LEU A 370 -4.58 5.64 1.45
CA LEU A 370 -5.75 5.29 0.63
C LEU A 370 -6.30 3.91 1.00
N ILE A 371 -5.41 2.94 1.22
CA ILE A 371 -5.78 1.59 1.67
C ILE A 371 -6.38 1.63 3.08
N GLU A 372 -5.81 2.42 3.99
CA GLU A 372 -6.37 2.60 5.33
C GLU A 372 -7.79 3.19 5.27
N GLN A 373 -8.00 4.21 4.46
CA GLN A 373 -9.30 4.86 4.27
C GLN A 373 -10.33 3.92 3.63
N TYR A 374 -9.93 3.15 2.61
CA TYR A 374 -10.80 2.13 2.02
C TYR A 374 -11.19 1.07 3.05
N ASN A 375 -10.23 0.60 3.85
CA ASN A 375 -10.48 -0.36 4.91
C ASN A 375 -11.41 0.19 6.00
N TRP A 376 -11.36 1.50 6.30
CA TRP A 376 -12.37 2.12 7.17
C TRP A 376 -13.76 2.11 6.55
N SER A 377 -13.89 2.44 5.26
CA SER A 377 -15.14 2.34 4.49
C SER A 377 -15.71 0.92 4.55
N GLY A 378 -14.94 -0.07 4.13
CA GLY A 378 -15.36 -1.48 4.12
C GLY A 378 -15.70 -2.02 5.51
N LYS A 379 -14.94 -1.62 6.54
CA LYS A 379 -15.13 -2.11 7.91
C LYS A 379 -16.34 -1.52 8.61
N TYR A 380 -16.62 -0.24 8.39
CA TYR A 380 -17.59 0.52 9.18
C TYR A 380 -18.88 0.90 8.44
N LYS A 381 -19.06 0.48 7.18
CA LYS A 381 -20.26 0.77 6.36
C LYS A 381 -21.60 0.56 7.07
N ASP A 382 -21.71 -0.50 7.88
CA ASP A 382 -22.93 -0.85 8.63
C ASP A 382 -22.78 -0.59 10.15
N GLY A 383 -21.85 0.31 10.51
CA GLY A 383 -21.60 0.75 11.86
C GLY A 383 -20.69 -0.17 12.70
N TRP A 384 -20.31 0.34 13.87
CA TRP A 384 -19.31 -0.29 14.73
C TRP A 384 -19.75 -1.68 15.25
N LEU A 385 -21.02 -1.83 15.65
CA LEU A 385 -21.53 -3.10 16.19
C LEU A 385 -21.47 -4.22 15.15
N ASN A 386 -21.79 -3.92 13.88
CA ASN A 386 -21.62 -4.89 12.81
C ASN A 386 -20.14 -5.20 12.61
N SER A 387 -19.26 -4.20 12.56
CA SER A 387 -17.81 -4.42 12.35
C SER A 387 -17.14 -5.36 13.37
N VAL A 388 -17.67 -5.42 14.60
CA VAL A 388 -17.07 -6.20 15.70
C VAL A 388 -17.80 -7.51 15.95
N PHE A 389 -19.14 -7.52 15.93
CA PHE A 389 -19.92 -8.69 16.34
C PHE A 389 -20.64 -9.38 15.18
N GLY A 390 -21.21 -8.62 14.26
CA GLY A 390 -22.00 -9.17 13.15
C GLY A 390 -21.14 -9.65 11.99
N GLN A 391 -20.10 -8.89 11.67
CA GLN A 391 -19.18 -9.04 10.53
C GLN A 391 -19.89 -9.28 9.19
N ALA A 392 -21.18 -8.90 9.09
CA ALA A 392 -21.97 -9.14 7.90
C ALA A 392 -21.60 -8.13 6.82
N GLY A 393 -21.11 -8.59 5.68
CA GLY A 393 -20.73 -7.74 4.55
C GLY A 393 -19.52 -6.82 4.81
N VAL A 394 -18.78 -7.05 5.89
CA VAL A 394 -17.56 -6.29 6.22
C VAL A 394 -16.46 -6.73 5.25
N VAL A 395 -15.90 -5.76 4.53
CA VAL A 395 -14.83 -6.01 3.56
C VAL A 395 -13.57 -5.26 3.94
N GLN A 396 -12.44 -5.74 3.43
CA GLN A 396 -11.12 -5.15 3.57
C GLN A 396 -10.26 -5.47 2.34
N THR A 397 -9.21 -4.71 2.12
CA THR A 397 -8.20 -5.00 1.10
C THR A 397 -7.49 -6.32 1.37
N THR A 398 -7.06 -7.02 0.33
CA THR A 398 -6.31 -8.26 0.48
C THR A 398 -4.92 -8.00 1.11
N PRO A 399 -4.47 -8.87 2.02
CA PRO A 399 -3.10 -8.78 2.53
C PRO A 399 -2.09 -9.19 1.45
N GLY A 400 -0.88 -8.64 1.53
CA GLY A 400 0.27 -9.07 0.76
C GLY A 400 0.79 -10.44 1.20
N SER A 401 1.63 -11.05 0.36
CA SER A 401 2.19 -12.39 0.57
C SER A 401 3.10 -12.51 1.80
N ASP A 402 3.62 -11.40 2.30
CA ASP A 402 4.47 -11.26 3.48
C ASP A 402 3.72 -10.80 4.74
N GLY A 403 2.39 -10.66 4.65
CA GLY A 403 1.55 -10.12 5.73
C GLY A 403 1.55 -8.60 5.82
N LEU A 404 2.17 -7.88 4.87
CA LEU A 404 2.02 -6.43 4.70
C LEU A 404 0.82 -6.09 3.82
N LEU A 405 0.65 -4.82 3.44
CA LEU A 405 -0.39 -4.40 2.51
C LEU A 405 -0.05 -4.89 1.09
N GLY A 406 -0.97 -5.64 0.48
CA GLY A 406 -0.82 -6.14 -0.88
C GLY A 406 -1.43 -5.17 -1.88
N TYR A 407 -0.60 -4.40 -2.56
CA TYR A 407 -1.08 -3.48 -3.61
C TYR A 407 -0.05 -3.33 -4.72
N ASN A 408 -0.53 -2.89 -5.88
CA ASN A 408 0.29 -2.52 -7.01
C ASN A 408 -0.21 -1.18 -7.60
N TYR A 409 0.40 -0.75 -8.70
CA TYR A 409 0.09 0.52 -9.33
C TYR A 409 -0.30 0.32 -10.80
N ILE A 410 -1.32 1.05 -11.25
CA ILE A 410 -1.75 1.10 -12.64
C ILE A 410 -1.66 2.56 -13.10
N ALA A 411 -1.01 2.81 -14.23
CA ALA A 411 -1.07 4.10 -14.88
C ALA A 411 -2.36 4.16 -15.71
N LYS A 412 -3.24 5.13 -15.41
CA LYS A 412 -4.52 5.33 -16.10
C LYS A 412 -4.85 6.82 -16.13
N ASP A 413 -5.22 7.30 -17.32
CA ASP A 413 -5.59 8.70 -17.57
C ASP A 413 -4.49 9.69 -17.13
N ASP A 414 -3.25 9.32 -17.39
CA ASP A 414 -2.04 10.05 -17.03
C ASP A 414 -1.70 10.07 -15.52
N ASP A 415 -2.53 9.47 -14.66
CA ASP A 415 -2.32 9.37 -13.22
C ASP A 415 -1.89 7.96 -12.78
N VAL A 416 -1.25 7.86 -11.60
CA VAL A 416 -1.00 6.58 -10.93
C VAL A 416 -2.13 6.21 -9.95
N TRP A 417 -2.75 5.05 -10.19
CA TRP A 417 -3.80 4.47 -9.35
C TRP A 417 -3.26 3.32 -8.51
N VAL A 418 -3.65 3.27 -7.24
CA VAL A 418 -3.40 2.13 -6.35
C VAL A 418 -4.40 1.04 -6.68
N TYR A 419 -3.88 -0.17 -6.93
CA TYR A 419 -4.64 -1.38 -7.18
C TYR A 419 -4.52 -2.35 -5.99
N THR A 420 -5.65 -2.87 -5.50
CA THR A 420 -5.66 -3.96 -4.52
C THR A 420 -6.99 -4.72 -4.56
N GLY A 421 -6.95 -6.03 -4.35
CA GLY A 421 -8.12 -6.89 -4.20
C GLY A 421 -8.88 -6.59 -2.92
N VAL A 422 -10.13 -7.01 -2.89
CA VAL A 422 -11.05 -6.80 -1.77
C VAL A 422 -11.64 -8.15 -1.37
N THR A 423 -11.54 -8.47 -0.08
CA THR A 423 -12.04 -9.72 0.50
C THR A 423 -12.94 -9.47 1.71
N SER A 424 -13.68 -10.50 2.11
CA SER A 424 -14.45 -10.48 3.36
C SER A 424 -13.50 -10.48 4.57
N ALA A 425 -13.88 -9.75 5.62
CA ALA A 425 -13.14 -9.75 6.89
C ALA A 425 -13.11 -11.13 7.59
N THR A 426 -13.96 -12.08 7.17
CA THR A 426 -14.07 -13.43 7.74
C THR A 426 -13.08 -14.45 7.17
N ALA A 427 -12.08 -14.01 6.38
CA ALA A 427 -10.97 -14.81 5.86
C ALA A 427 -11.39 -15.94 4.89
N ASP A 428 -11.92 -15.54 3.73
CA ASP A 428 -12.03 -16.43 2.59
C ASP A 428 -10.80 -16.27 1.68
N ASN A 429 -10.31 -17.35 1.06
CA ASN A 429 -9.24 -17.30 0.04
C ASN A 429 -9.74 -16.75 -1.31
N SER A 430 -10.85 -16.01 -1.30
CA SER A 430 -11.47 -15.40 -2.46
C SER A 430 -11.57 -13.89 -2.29
N ILE A 431 -11.55 -13.20 -3.43
CA ILE A 431 -11.92 -11.80 -3.53
C ILE A 431 -13.38 -11.68 -3.93
N VAL A 432 -14.03 -10.61 -3.48
CA VAL A 432 -15.36 -10.19 -3.95
C VAL A 432 -15.26 -9.17 -5.09
N GLY A 433 -14.06 -8.64 -5.31
CA GLY A 433 -13.74 -7.61 -6.30
C GLY A 433 -12.38 -6.99 -6.02
N PHE A 434 -12.11 -5.86 -6.64
CA PHE A 434 -10.91 -5.07 -6.42
C PHE A 434 -11.28 -3.58 -6.40
N VAL A 435 -10.37 -2.77 -5.86
CA VAL A 435 -10.49 -1.33 -5.83
C VAL A 435 -9.31 -0.68 -6.56
N LEU A 436 -9.62 0.39 -7.30
CA LEU A 436 -8.65 1.33 -7.84
C LEU A 436 -8.85 2.68 -7.16
N VAL A 437 -7.77 3.26 -6.63
CA VAL A 437 -7.81 4.58 -5.98
C VAL A 437 -6.73 5.50 -6.55
N ASN A 438 -7.14 6.63 -7.11
CA ASN A 438 -6.25 7.61 -7.72
C ASN A 438 -5.36 8.29 -6.65
N GLN A 439 -4.03 8.30 -6.84
CA GLN A 439 -3.12 8.90 -5.86
C GLN A 439 -3.03 10.42 -5.93
N ARG A 440 -3.61 11.08 -6.93
CA ARG A 440 -3.67 12.55 -7.03
C ARG A 440 -4.99 13.11 -6.47
N SER A 441 -6.12 12.48 -6.80
CA SER A 441 -7.46 12.98 -6.48
C SER A 441 -8.19 12.24 -5.35
N ALA A 442 -7.71 11.06 -4.95
CA ALA A 442 -8.42 10.10 -4.09
C ALA A 442 -9.77 9.60 -4.65
N GLU A 443 -10.00 9.73 -5.96
CA GLU A 443 -11.10 9.07 -6.64
C GLU A 443 -10.98 7.55 -6.49
N SER A 444 -12.07 6.88 -6.10
CA SER A 444 -12.07 5.44 -5.76
C SER A 444 -13.15 4.69 -6.53
N HIS A 445 -12.77 3.58 -7.14
CA HIS A 445 -13.64 2.73 -7.96
C HIS A 445 -13.55 1.28 -7.51
N PHE A 446 -14.70 0.69 -7.18
CA PHE A 446 -14.83 -0.72 -6.87
C PHE A 446 -15.44 -1.48 -8.04
N TYR A 447 -14.88 -2.65 -8.30
CA TYR A 447 -15.32 -3.52 -9.39
C TYR A 447 -15.64 -4.90 -8.84
N SER A 448 -16.87 -5.35 -9.07
CA SER A 448 -17.32 -6.65 -8.58
C SER A 448 -16.85 -7.77 -9.50
N VAL A 449 -15.64 -8.26 -9.24
CA VAL A 449 -15.06 -9.42 -9.91
C VAL A 449 -14.70 -10.47 -8.85
N PRO A 450 -15.61 -11.42 -8.58
CA PRO A 450 -15.33 -12.48 -7.63
C PRO A 450 -14.34 -13.48 -8.22
N GLY A 451 -13.42 -13.96 -7.39
CA GLY A 451 -12.39 -14.89 -7.85
C GLY A 451 -11.34 -15.22 -6.80
N ALA A 452 -10.18 -15.70 -7.24
CA ALA A 452 -9.08 -16.01 -6.35
C ALA A 452 -8.35 -14.75 -5.85
N THR A 453 -7.81 -14.82 -4.63
CA THR A 453 -6.90 -13.80 -4.11
C THR A 453 -5.61 -13.72 -4.91
N GLU A 454 -4.96 -12.56 -4.86
CA GLU A 454 -3.64 -12.35 -5.45
C GLU A 454 -2.62 -13.36 -4.95
N ALA A 455 -2.63 -13.67 -3.64
CA ALA A 455 -1.74 -14.66 -3.05
C ALA A 455 -1.99 -16.07 -3.61
N SER A 456 -3.25 -16.46 -3.82
CA SER A 456 -3.58 -17.75 -4.45
C SER A 456 -3.14 -17.80 -5.91
N ALA A 457 -3.27 -16.70 -6.64
CA ALA A 457 -2.80 -16.59 -8.01
C ALA A 457 -1.27 -16.72 -8.09
N MET A 458 -0.54 -16.00 -7.21
CA MET A 458 0.92 -16.11 -7.11
C MET A 458 1.38 -17.56 -6.88
N GLN A 459 0.77 -18.25 -5.92
CA GLN A 459 1.07 -19.66 -5.64
C GLN A 459 0.77 -20.57 -6.83
N SER A 460 -0.29 -20.27 -7.59
CA SER A 460 -0.64 -21.04 -8.78
C SER A 460 0.40 -20.87 -9.90
N ALA A 461 0.86 -19.64 -10.13
CA ALA A 461 1.95 -19.36 -11.08
C ALA A 461 3.26 -20.03 -10.66
N GLU A 462 3.65 -19.90 -9.39
CA GLU A 462 4.86 -20.52 -8.85
C GLU A 462 4.80 -22.06 -8.94
N GLY A 463 3.61 -22.64 -8.79
CA GLY A 463 3.38 -24.07 -8.98
C GLY A 463 3.75 -24.58 -10.38
N GLN A 464 3.53 -23.79 -11.43
CA GLN A 464 3.89 -24.14 -12.82
C GLN A 464 5.40 -24.12 -13.07
N VAL A 465 6.16 -23.36 -12.27
CA VAL A 465 7.62 -23.19 -12.40
C VAL A 465 8.39 -23.64 -11.17
N GLN A 466 7.82 -24.55 -10.37
CA GLN A 466 8.38 -24.96 -9.09
C GLN A 466 9.81 -25.55 -9.22
N ASN A 467 10.11 -26.20 -10.34
CA ASN A 467 11.43 -26.73 -10.65
C ASN A 467 12.50 -25.64 -10.83
N LEU A 468 12.10 -24.43 -11.22
CA LEU A 468 12.97 -23.27 -11.41
C LEU A 468 13.14 -22.44 -10.13
N ARG A 469 12.25 -22.64 -9.14
CA ARG A 469 12.19 -21.88 -7.89
C ARG A 469 12.02 -20.38 -8.10
N TYR A 470 11.25 -20.00 -9.13
CA TYR A 470 10.91 -18.60 -9.34
C TYR A 470 9.83 -18.17 -8.35
N GLN A 471 9.88 -16.90 -7.98
CA GLN A 471 8.92 -16.24 -7.09
C GLN A 471 8.07 -15.29 -7.91
N ALA A 472 6.77 -15.24 -7.65
CA ALA A 472 5.86 -14.32 -8.29
C ALA A 472 5.96 -12.92 -7.66
N THR A 473 5.83 -11.88 -8.50
CA THR A 473 5.56 -10.52 -8.03
C THR A 473 4.09 -10.38 -7.64
N PHE A 474 3.76 -9.37 -6.84
CA PHE A 474 2.35 -9.05 -6.57
C PHE A 474 1.64 -8.74 -7.91
N PRO A 475 0.50 -9.38 -8.22
CA PRO A 475 -0.11 -9.29 -9.53
C PRO A 475 -0.71 -7.91 -9.80
N LEU A 476 -0.81 -7.61 -11.09
CA LEU A 476 -1.58 -6.53 -11.65
C LEU A 476 -2.87 -7.12 -12.22
N LEU A 477 -3.96 -6.38 -12.06
CA LEU A 477 -5.17 -6.68 -12.80
C LEU A 477 -5.09 -6.06 -14.19
N ILE A 478 -5.32 -6.88 -15.21
CA ILE A 478 -5.45 -6.46 -16.59
C ILE A 478 -6.70 -7.06 -17.22
N ASN A 479 -7.20 -6.40 -18.25
CA ASN A 479 -8.26 -6.93 -19.11
C ASN A 479 -7.61 -7.60 -20.33
N VAL A 480 -7.76 -8.92 -20.44
CA VAL A 480 -7.33 -9.70 -21.61
C VAL A 480 -8.57 -10.32 -22.24
N SER A 481 -8.91 -9.87 -23.45
CA SER A 481 -10.04 -10.42 -24.20
C SER A 481 -11.38 -10.35 -23.42
N ASN A 482 -11.65 -9.20 -22.81
CA ASN A 482 -12.78 -8.94 -21.90
C ASN A 482 -12.85 -9.80 -20.62
N GLU A 483 -11.80 -10.57 -20.32
CA GLU A 483 -11.69 -11.34 -19.09
C GLU A 483 -10.75 -10.67 -18.08
N PRO A 484 -11.14 -10.60 -16.79
CA PRO A 484 -10.28 -10.12 -15.73
C PRO A 484 -9.17 -11.13 -15.45
N THR A 485 -7.93 -10.69 -15.66
CA THR A 485 -6.73 -11.53 -15.62
C THR A 485 -5.70 -10.93 -14.67
N TYR A 486 -5.12 -11.77 -13.83
CA TYR A 486 -3.90 -11.42 -13.10
C TYR A 486 -2.70 -11.58 -14.00
N PHE A 487 -1.90 -10.53 -14.11
CA PHE A 487 -0.58 -10.54 -14.73
C PHE A 487 0.49 -10.39 -13.66
N MET A 488 1.54 -11.19 -13.73
CA MET A 488 2.66 -11.12 -12.80
C MET A 488 3.96 -11.52 -13.48
N ALA A 489 5.07 -10.99 -12.97
CA ALA A 489 6.41 -11.42 -13.33
C ALA A 489 6.86 -12.55 -12.39
N LEU A 490 7.67 -13.46 -12.93
CA LEU A 490 8.31 -14.54 -12.20
C LEU A 490 9.82 -14.26 -12.17
N LYS A 491 10.35 -14.04 -10.97
CA LYS A 491 11.75 -13.68 -10.74
C LYS A 491 12.55 -14.83 -10.12
N ASP A 492 13.84 -14.89 -10.44
CA ASP A 492 14.77 -15.81 -9.79
C ASP A 492 15.16 -15.33 -8.38
N ASP A 493 15.94 -16.14 -7.65
CA ASP A 493 16.46 -15.79 -6.32
C ASP A 493 17.35 -14.53 -6.32
N ALA A 494 17.85 -14.10 -7.49
CA ALA A 494 18.61 -12.86 -7.65
C ALA A 494 17.72 -11.64 -7.91
N GLY A 495 16.39 -11.80 -7.96
CA GLY A 495 15.42 -10.74 -8.19
C GLY A 495 15.29 -10.31 -9.65
N LEU A 496 15.81 -11.08 -10.59
CA LEU A 496 15.72 -10.81 -12.02
C LEU A 496 14.48 -11.49 -12.61
N VAL A 497 13.67 -10.73 -13.35
CA VAL A 497 12.52 -11.26 -14.09
C VAL A 497 12.99 -12.24 -15.15
N LYS A 498 12.37 -13.43 -15.19
CA LYS A 498 12.71 -14.52 -16.12
C LYS A 498 11.53 -14.94 -16.99
N LYS A 499 10.33 -14.94 -16.43
CA LYS A 499 9.09 -15.40 -17.08
C LYS A 499 7.93 -14.51 -16.66
N PHE A 500 6.81 -14.65 -17.34
CA PHE A 500 5.55 -13.99 -17.04
C PHE A 500 4.45 -15.02 -16.85
N ALA A 501 3.47 -14.68 -16.03
CA ALA A 501 2.29 -15.50 -15.82
C ALA A 501 1.01 -14.67 -16.01
N MET A 502 0.03 -15.28 -16.68
CA MET A 502 -1.34 -14.78 -16.79
C MET A 502 -2.30 -15.82 -16.21
N ILE A 503 -3.19 -15.37 -15.33
CA ILE A 503 -4.11 -16.23 -14.59
C ILE A 503 -5.52 -15.66 -14.64
N ASN A 504 -6.51 -16.47 -15.02
CA ASN A 504 -7.90 -16.03 -14.95
C ASN A 504 -8.35 -15.89 -13.48
N ILE A 505 -8.95 -14.75 -13.14
CA ILE A 505 -9.36 -14.47 -11.75
C ILE A 505 -10.48 -15.40 -11.29
N LYS A 506 -11.46 -15.68 -12.15
CA LYS A 506 -12.59 -16.55 -11.86
C LYS A 506 -12.16 -18.01 -11.84
N GLN A 507 -11.31 -18.42 -12.79
CA GLN A 507 -10.75 -19.77 -12.90
C GLN A 507 -9.23 -19.76 -12.67
N TYR A 508 -8.80 -19.63 -11.42
CA TYR A 508 -7.38 -19.51 -11.05
C TYR A 508 -6.50 -20.70 -11.44
N GLN A 509 -7.08 -21.82 -11.86
CA GLN A 509 -6.36 -22.98 -12.40
C GLN A 509 -5.92 -22.74 -13.86
N TYR A 510 -6.52 -21.79 -14.57
CA TYR A 510 -6.12 -21.40 -15.91
C TYR A 510 -4.92 -20.47 -15.83
N VAL A 511 -3.74 -21.09 -15.78
CA VAL A 511 -2.44 -20.44 -15.68
C VAL A 511 -1.67 -20.64 -16.98
N ALA A 512 -1.26 -19.55 -17.61
CA ALA A 512 -0.32 -19.58 -18.73
C ALA A 512 1.00 -18.94 -18.32
N ILE A 513 2.12 -19.54 -18.75
CA ILE A 513 3.49 -19.04 -18.52
C ILE A 513 4.15 -18.76 -19.86
N GLY A 514 4.85 -17.63 -19.98
CA GLY A 514 5.66 -17.30 -21.16
C GLY A 514 7.04 -16.74 -20.79
N ASP A 515 8.00 -16.82 -21.72
CA ASP A 515 9.31 -16.17 -21.57
C ASP A 515 9.23 -14.67 -21.84
N THR A 516 8.34 -14.26 -22.73
CA THR A 516 7.98 -12.87 -22.99
C THR A 516 6.50 -12.60 -22.68
N VAL A 517 6.13 -11.32 -22.51
CA VAL A 517 4.72 -10.93 -22.29
C VAL A 517 3.84 -11.38 -23.45
N ALA A 518 4.31 -11.21 -24.69
CA ALA A 518 3.57 -11.60 -25.90
C ALA A 518 3.36 -13.12 -26.00
N GLU A 519 4.38 -13.93 -25.69
CA GLU A 519 4.24 -15.40 -25.67
C GLU A 519 3.30 -15.86 -24.54
N CYS A 520 3.36 -15.21 -23.37
CA CYS A 520 2.47 -15.48 -22.26
C CYS A 520 1.02 -15.19 -22.63
N GLN A 521 0.76 -14.05 -23.28
CA GLN A 521 -0.55 -13.68 -23.80
C GLN A 521 -1.07 -14.69 -24.82
N LYS A 522 -0.28 -15.01 -25.86
CA LYS A 522 -0.68 -15.97 -26.89
C LYS A 522 -1.05 -17.32 -26.26
N SER A 523 -0.23 -17.79 -25.31
CA SER A 523 -0.48 -19.02 -24.57
C SER A 523 -1.75 -18.94 -23.70
N TYR A 524 -2.00 -17.79 -23.10
CA TYR A 524 -3.17 -17.55 -22.26
C TYR A 524 -4.48 -17.50 -23.07
N GLN A 525 -4.48 -16.79 -24.20
CA GLN A 525 -5.65 -16.73 -25.11
C GLN A 525 -5.98 -18.12 -25.66
N ALA A 526 -4.97 -18.87 -26.11
CA ALA A 526 -5.14 -20.25 -26.52
C ALA A 526 -5.74 -21.12 -25.39
N LEU A 527 -5.27 -20.94 -24.14
CA LEU A 527 -5.80 -21.64 -22.97
C LEU A 527 -7.26 -21.30 -22.68
N LEU A 528 -7.65 -20.02 -22.76
CA LEU A 528 -9.02 -19.56 -22.58
C LEU A 528 -9.95 -20.14 -23.66
N ALA A 529 -9.54 -20.05 -24.93
CA ALA A 529 -10.27 -20.59 -26.07
C ALA A 529 -10.47 -22.11 -25.95
N THR A 530 -9.41 -22.84 -25.58
CA THR A 530 -9.47 -24.30 -25.34
C THR A 530 -10.44 -24.64 -24.22
N ASN A 531 -10.55 -23.79 -23.20
CA ASN A 531 -11.47 -24.01 -22.09
C ASN A 531 -12.90 -23.47 -22.35
N GLY A 532 -13.20 -23.04 -23.58
CA GLY A 532 -14.52 -22.56 -23.97
C GLY A 532 -14.91 -21.21 -23.35
N VAL A 533 -13.92 -20.44 -22.87
CA VAL A 533 -14.12 -19.06 -22.41
C VAL A 533 -14.18 -18.18 -23.66
N SER A 534 -15.40 -17.76 -24.02
CA SER A 534 -15.65 -16.96 -25.22
C SER A 534 -15.06 -15.56 -25.04
N THR A 535 -13.98 -15.29 -25.77
CA THR A 535 -13.33 -14.00 -25.92
C THR A 535 -14.09 -13.21 -26.99
N GLY A 536 -15.19 -12.56 -26.62
CA GLY A 536 -16.00 -11.79 -27.58
C GLY A 536 -15.16 -10.76 -28.35
N ASP A 537 -15.44 -10.63 -29.65
CA ASP A 537 -14.93 -9.65 -30.64
C ASP A 537 -13.82 -8.71 -30.12
N ALA A 538 -12.57 -9.17 -30.15
CA ALA A 538 -11.41 -8.32 -29.95
C ALA A 538 -10.42 -8.55 -31.09
N GLU A 539 -10.06 -7.48 -31.80
CA GLU A 539 -8.90 -7.43 -32.69
C GLU A 539 -7.61 -7.54 -31.84
N ALA A 540 -7.36 -8.71 -31.26
CA ALA A 540 -6.17 -8.97 -30.48
C ALA A 540 -5.00 -9.39 -31.38
N LEU A 541 -3.82 -8.84 -31.10
CA LEU A 541 -2.55 -9.25 -31.70
C LEU A 541 -2.35 -10.77 -31.50
N GLY A 542 -2.45 -11.56 -32.58
CA GLY A 542 -2.21 -13.01 -32.56
C GLY A 542 -3.36 -13.88 -33.04
N VAL A 543 -4.54 -13.31 -33.29
CA VAL A 543 -5.68 -14.02 -33.89
C VAL A 543 -5.54 -14.05 -35.41
N LEU A 544 -5.68 -15.24 -36.00
CA LEU A 544 -5.59 -15.50 -37.44
C LEU A 544 -6.95 -15.94 -37.97
N GLU A 545 -7.23 -15.65 -39.24
CA GLU A 545 -8.44 -16.13 -39.92
C GLU A 545 -8.11 -17.33 -40.81
N ALA A 546 -8.97 -18.35 -40.73
CA ALA A 546 -8.97 -19.48 -41.66
C ALA A 546 -10.35 -19.64 -42.30
N GLN A 547 -10.37 -19.97 -43.59
CA GLN A 547 -11.57 -20.28 -44.35
C GLN A 547 -11.31 -21.50 -45.23
N GLY A 548 -12.26 -22.42 -45.29
CA GLY A 548 -12.15 -23.59 -46.16
C GLY A 548 -13.32 -24.55 -46.04
N LYS A 549 -13.22 -25.68 -46.75
CA LYS A 549 -14.14 -26.81 -46.58
C LYS A 549 -13.63 -27.78 -45.54
N ILE A 550 -14.52 -28.26 -44.69
CA ILE A 550 -14.22 -29.27 -43.68
C ILE A 550 -13.98 -30.61 -44.37
N VAL A 551 -12.77 -31.17 -44.25
CA VAL A 551 -12.47 -32.53 -44.74
C VAL A 551 -12.56 -33.58 -43.66
N HIS A 552 -12.43 -33.18 -42.41
CA HIS A 552 -12.59 -34.09 -41.28
C HIS A 552 -13.08 -33.34 -40.04
N ILE A 553 -13.99 -33.98 -39.30
CA ILE A 553 -14.45 -33.51 -37.99
C ILE A 553 -14.47 -34.67 -37.00
N ALA A 554 -13.84 -34.49 -35.85
CA ALA A 554 -13.78 -35.50 -34.78
C ALA A 554 -14.14 -34.87 -33.43
N GLN A 555 -14.89 -35.59 -32.61
CA GLN A 555 -15.24 -35.14 -31.26
C GLN A 555 -14.38 -35.86 -30.21
N ALA A 556 -13.88 -35.11 -29.22
CA ALA A 556 -13.30 -35.69 -28.02
C ALA A 556 -13.78 -34.96 -26.76
N VAL A 557 -13.49 -35.53 -25.59
CA VAL A 557 -13.71 -34.88 -24.29
C VAL A 557 -12.35 -34.60 -23.67
N VAL A 558 -12.06 -33.33 -23.39
CA VAL A 558 -10.81 -32.87 -22.76
C VAL A 558 -11.20 -32.10 -21.50
N GLU A 559 -10.67 -32.53 -20.36
CA GLU A 559 -10.91 -31.90 -19.05
C GLU A 559 -12.40 -31.68 -18.68
N GLY A 560 -13.29 -32.50 -19.24
CA GLY A 560 -14.73 -32.44 -19.00
C GLY A 560 -15.53 -31.60 -20.01
N ASN A 561 -14.85 -30.84 -20.87
CA ASN A 561 -15.46 -30.12 -21.99
C ASN A 561 -15.48 -31.00 -23.25
N SER A 562 -16.48 -30.78 -24.12
CA SER A 562 -16.53 -31.43 -25.44
C SER A 562 -15.81 -30.57 -26.46
N HIS A 563 -14.95 -31.17 -27.26
CA HIS A 563 -14.13 -30.51 -28.27
C HIS A 563 -14.44 -31.10 -29.64
N PHE A 564 -14.53 -30.25 -30.65
CA PHE A 564 -14.59 -30.64 -32.05
C PHE A 564 -13.29 -30.26 -32.75
N TYR A 565 -12.54 -31.26 -33.20
CA TYR A 565 -11.33 -31.09 -34.00
C TYR A 565 -11.66 -31.10 -35.47
N VAL A 566 -11.33 -30.02 -36.16
CA VAL A 566 -11.66 -29.80 -37.57
C VAL A 566 -10.37 -29.71 -38.39
N LYS A 567 -10.39 -30.33 -39.56
CA LYS A 567 -9.34 -30.16 -40.58
C LYS A 567 -9.93 -29.59 -41.86
N LEU A 568 -9.24 -28.64 -42.47
CA LEU A 568 -9.63 -28.00 -43.74
C LEU A 568 -8.91 -28.64 -44.93
N GLU A 569 -9.53 -28.54 -46.12
CA GLU A 569 -9.03 -29.16 -47.37
C GLU A 569 -7.60 -28.72 -47.76
N ASP A 570 -7.29 -27.43 -47.56
CA ASP A 570 -6.03 -26.82 -47.98
C ASP A 570 -4.98 -26.69 -46.85
N GLY A 571 -5.21 -27.31 -45.68
CA GLY A 571 -4.37 -27.15 -44.49
C GLY A 571 -3.89 -28.46 -43.85
N SER A 572 -2.67 -28.46 -43.30
CA SER A 572 -2.19 -29.55 -42.43
C SER A 572 -2.77 -29.47 -41.02
N ASP A 573 -3.23 -28.28 -40.64
CA ASP A 573 -3.47 -27.89 -39.26
C ASP A 573 -4.78 -28.47 -38.71
N ILE A 574 -4.84 -28.62 -37.40
CA ILE A 574 -6.00 -29.13 -36.67
C ILE A 574 -6.54 -27.99 -35.82
N TYR A 575 -7.81 -27.66 -36.02
CA TYR A 575 -8.49 -26.58 -35.32
C TYR A 575 -9.39 -27.13 -34.23
N ASP A 576 -9.31 -26.59 -33.02
CA ASP A 576 -10.04 -27.06 -31.84
C ASP A 576 -11.20 -26.11 -31.48
N PHE A 577 -12.43 -26.62 -31.58
CA PHE A 577 -13.65 -25.91 -31.23
C PHE A 577 -14.19 -26.42 -29.90
N ALA A 578 -13.92 -25.68 -28.82
CA ALA A 578 -14.32 -26.05 -27.47
C ALA A 578 -15.77 -25.65 -27.15
N LEU A 579 -16.54 -26.58 -26.57
CA LEU A 579 -17.86 -26.34 -26.02
C LEU A 579 -17.79 -25.98 -24.53
N PRO A 580 -18.73 -25.16 -24.02
CA PRO A 580 -19.94 -24.65 -24.69
C PRO A 580 -19.72 -23.40 -25.56
N GLY A 581 -18.53 -22.80 -25.55
CA GLY A 581 -18.25 -21.51 -26.21
C GLY A 581 -18.56 -21.50 -27.71
N LEU A 582 -18.28 -22.59 -28.42
CA LEU A 582 -18.46 -22.69 -29.87
C LEU A 582 -19.55 -23.70 -30.28
N ILE A 583 -20.72 -23.66 -29.63
CA ILE A 583 -21.82 -24.61 -29.86
C ILE A 583 -22.29 -24.71 -31.32
N GLU A 584 -22.10 -23.65 -32.10
CA GLU A 584 -22.47 -23.61 -33.51
C GLU A 584 -21.74 -24.67 -34.36
N ILE A 585 -20.57 -25.14 -33.93
CA ILE A 585 -19.81 -26.18 -34.65
C ILE A 585 -20.60 -27.48 -34.81
N VAL A 586 -21.55 -27.76 -33.91
CA VAL A 586 -22.42 -28.94 -33.95
C VAL A 586 -23.33 -28.94 -35.20
N GLY A 587 -23.57 -27.77 -35.80
CA GLY A 587 -24.34 -27.63 -37.03
C GLY A 587 -23.58 -27.97 -38.32
N TYR A 588 -22.26 -28.16 -38.25
CA TYR A 588 -21.39 -28.40 -39.42
C TYR A 588 -21.07 -29.88 -39.60
N LYS A 589 -20.81 -30.29 -40.84
CA LYS A 589 -20.34 -31.63 -41.20
C LYS A 589 -19.22 -31.58 -42.25
N GLU A 590 -18.61 -32.73 -42.50
CA GLU A 590 -17.65 -32.89 -43.60
C GLU A 590 -18.26 -32.44 -44.94
N GLY A 591 -17.54 -31.59 -45.66
CA GLY A 591 -17.94 -30.97 -46.93
C GLY A 591 -18.50 -29.55 -46.81
N ASP A 592 -18.88 -29.10 -45.62
CA ASP A 592 -19.43 -27.76 -45.42
C ASP A 592 -18.31 -26.69 -45.45
N PRO A 593 -18.59 -25.50 -46.04
CA PRO A 593 -17.69 -24.36 -45.93
C PRO A 593 -17.80 -23.73 -44.54
N ILE A 594 -16.66 -23.37 -43.95
CA ILE A 594 -16.58 -22.69 -42.66
C ILE A 594 -15.51 -21.60 -42.72
N ALA A 595 -15.73 -20.50 -42.01
CA ALA A 595 -14.75 -19.45 -41.77
C ALA A 595 -14.71 -19.17 -40.27
N PHE A 596 -13.54 -18.94 -39.71
CA PHE A 596 -13.37 -18.75 -38.26
C PHE A 596 -12.07 -18.04 -37.93
N LYS A 597 -12.01 -17.47 -36.73
CA LYS A 597 -10.81 -16.87 -36.12
C LYS A 597 -10.19 -17.84 -35.12
N TYR A 598 -8.87 -18.00 -35.14
CA TYR A 598 -8.14 -18.95 -34.30
C TYR A 598 -6.84 -18.37 -33.75
N VAL A 599 -6.35 -18.97 -32.67
CA VAL A 599 -5.02 -18.71 -32.12
C VAL A 599 -4.10 -19.86 -32.52
N GLU A 600 -2.94 -19.53 -33.09
CA GLU A 600 -1.94 -20.55 -33.45
C GLU A 600 -1.33 -21.16 -32.17
N ALA A 601 -1.45 -22.48 -31.99
CA ALA A 601 -0.86 -23.21 -30.87
C ALA A 601 -0.55 -24.67 -31.24
N GLU A 602 0.24 -25.33 -30.41
CA GLU A 602 0.64 -26.73 -30.61
C GLU A 602 0.08 -27.59 -29.46
N PRO A 603 -0.51 -28.78 -29.73
CA PRO A 603 -0.56 -29.50 -31.01
C PRO A 603 -1.78 -29.16 -31.91
N THR A 604 -2.69 -28.31 -31.44
CA THR A 604 -3.91 -27.91 -32.16
C THR A 604 -4.14 -26.42 -31.98
N ASN A 605 -4.75 -25.79 -32.98
CA ASN A 605 -5.07 -24.37 -33.04
C ASN A 605 -6.47 -24.09 -32.45
N PRO A 606 -6.60 -23.54 -31.23
CA PRO A 606 -7.91 -23.24 -30.64
C PRO A 606 -8.64 -22.16 -31.41
N VAL A 607 -9.91 -22.38 -31.66
CA VAL A 607 -10.79 -21.42 -32.33
C VAL A 607 -11.43 -20.51 -31.29
N GLU A 608 -11.52 -19.22 -31.60
CA GLU A 608 -12.16 -18.22 -30.73
C GLU A 608 -13.58 -17.89 -31.19
N GLU A 609 -13.80 -17.82 -32.52
CA GLU A 609 -15.05 -17.36 -33.10
C GLU A 609 -15.33 -18.05 -34.45
N ILE A 610 -16.57 -18.49 -34.67
CA ILE A 610 -17.05 -18.90 -36.00
C ILE A 610 -17.59 -17.65 -36.72
N LEU A 611 -17.04 -17.34 -37.88
CA LEU A 611 -17.48 -16.21 -38.69
C LEU A 611 -18.73 -16.63 -39.47
N ALA A 612 -19.75 -15.76 -39.47
CA ALA A 612 -20.94 -15.98 -40.29
C ALA A 612 -20.54 -16.03 -41.77
N ALA A 613 -20.72 -17.20 -42.39
CA ALA A 613 -20.54 -17.34 -43.83
C ALA A 613 -21.56 -16.43 -44.54
N ASP A 614 -21.07 -15.39 -45.22
CA ASP A 614 -21.87 -14.55 -46.12
C ASP A 614 -22.62 -15.46 -47.12
N GLY A 615 -23.91 -15.67 -46.83
CA GLY A 615 -24.94 -16.20 -47.71
C GLY A 615 -24.78 -17.64 -48.22
N ALA A 616 -25.25 -18.64 -47.47
CA ALA A 616 -25.89 -19.84 -48.08
C ALA A 616 -26.65 -20.80 -47.14
N SER A 617 -26.49 -20.77 -45.81
CA SER A 617 -27.01 -21.87 -44.98
C SER A 617 -28.39 -21.62 -44.34
N ALA A 618 -28.76 -20.38 -44.01
CA ALA A 618 -30.04 -20.10 -43.32
C ALA A 618 -31.31 -20.36 -44.18
N ALA A 619 -31.17 -20.54 -45.49
CA ALA A 619 -32.29 -20.80 -46.40
C ALA A 619 -32.56 -22.31 -46.65
N ALA A 620 -31.64 -23.21 -46.28
CA ALA A 620 -31.80 -24.64 -46.50
C ALA A 620 -32.59 -25.31 -45.35
N THR A 621 -32.33 -24.90 -44.11
CA THR A 621 -32.98 -25.47 -42.91
C THR A 621 -34.44 -25.06 -42.75
N ALA A 622 -34.85 -23.93 -43.34
CA ALA A 622 -36.25 -23.51 -43.40
C ALA A 622 -37.07 -24.25 -44.49
N LYS A 623 -36.42 -24.76 -45.54
CA LYS A 623 -37.09 -25.45 -46.65
C LYS A 623 -37.35 -26.93 -46.39
N GLU A 624 -36.51 -27.62 -45.61
CA GLU A 624 -36.76 -29.01 -45.22
C GLU A 624 -37.77 -29.17 -44.07
N ALA A 625 -37.91 -28.15 -43.22
CA ALA A 625 -38.97 -28.11 -42.19
C ALA A 625 -40.37 -27.81 -42.77
N GLN A 626 -40.45 -27.10 -43.90
CA GLN A 626 -41.72 -26.91 -44.63
C GLN A 626 -42.06 -28.11 -45.55
N ALA A 627 -41.08 -28.83 -46.08
CA ALA A 627 -41.31 -29.97 -46.96
C ALA A 627 -41.77 -31.25 -46.25
N THR A 628 -41.60 -31.36 -44.93
CA THR A 628 -42.03 -32.52 -44.11
C THR A 628 -43.34 -32.30 -43.35
N GLY A 629 -43.87 -31.06 -43.31
CA GLY A 629 -45.16 -30.73 -42.68
C GLY A 629 -46.40 -30.93 -43.55
N ASP A 630 -46.27 -30.92 -44.88
CA ASP A 630 -47.41 -30.90 -45.81
C ASP A 630 -47.78 -32.27 -46.43
N ALA A 631 -47.15 -33.37 -46.02
CA ALA A 631 -47.37 -34.71 -46.60
C ALA A 631 -48.06 -35.73 -45.67
N ALA A 632 -48.62 -35.31 -44.52
CA ALA A 632 -49.38 -36.20 -43.62
C ALA A 632 -50.70 -35.56 -43.20
N GLY A 633 -51.66 -35.47 -44.13
CA GLY A 633 -52.96 -34.86 -43.84
C GLY A 633 -54.04 -35.04 -44.90
N ASN A 634 -54.11 -36.18 -45.61
CA ASN A 634 -55.37 -36.61 -46.25
C ASN A 634 -55.29 -38.05 -46.81
N ALA A 635 -55.79 -39.05 -46.06
CA ALA A 635 -56.50 -40.24 -46.58
C ALA A 635 -56.84 -41.21 -45.43
N ALA A 636 -58.16 -41.36 -45.21
CA ALA A 636 -58.90 -42.43 -44.52
C ALA A 636 -58.62 -42.71 -43.03
#